data_AF-A0A3R9KPK8-F1
#
_entry.id   AF-A0A3R9KPK8-F1
#
_cell.length_a   1.000
_cell.length_b   1.000
_cell.length_c   1.000
_cell.angle_alpha   90.00
_cell.angle_beta   90.00
_cell.angle_gamma   90.00
#
_symmetry.space_group_name_H-M   'P 1'
#
loop_
_entity.id
_entity.type
_entity.pdbx_description
1 polymer ?
#
loop_
_entity_poly.entity_id
_entity_poly.type
_entity_poly.pdbx_seq_one_letter_code
_entity_poly.pdbx_strand_id
1 'polypeptide(L)'
;MKRKSNTLKKQKTSMTNKKEKVKGKKEEVLPSTANTLSYQALYQNGLMQVKEDFFSQSYLLGDVNYQTVGLEDKGAIIEKYSDLINSLDDQTNFQLTIFNKRLNLEKFRQSVLYEEKEDGYDTYRKELNRMMNQNLDSGENNFSAVKLISFGRKDSNPKQAYRSLSQIGEYFKSGFSEIDAHFESLAGEERVNLLADMLRGEHHLPFSYRDLTRSGQTTRHFIAPNLLDFKNKNYLQINDRLLQIVYVRDYGMELGDQFIRDLMQGDLELIVSLHAQSSTKADAMKKLRTKKTLMESQKIGEQQKLARTGIYLEKVGHVLESNIDEAEELLKTMTETGDKLFQTVFLIGVFGQDEEELKQALDTIQQVAGSNDLMIDKLPYMQEAAFNSLLPFGCDFLEGVSRSLLTSNIAVNSPWTSVDLQDRSGKYYGINQISSNIITIDRSLLNTPSGLILGTSGAGKGMATKHEIITTKIKESGENTEIIIVDPEAEYSVIGRAFGGEMIDIAPDSQTYLNVLDLSEENMDEDPVKVKSEFLLSFIGKLLDRKMDGREKSIIDRVTRLTYQSFKEPSLEEWVFVLSQQPEEEAQNLALDMELYVEGSLDIFSHKTNIQTGSNFLIYNVKKLGDELKQIALMVVFDQIWNRVVRNQKLGKKTWIYFDEMQLLLLDKYASDFFFKLWSRVRKYGASPTGITQNVETLLLDPNSRRIIANSEFMILLKQAKNDREELVQLLGLSKELEKYLVNPEKGAGLIKAGSVVVPFKNKIPQGTQLFDIMSTDPDKMASN
;
A
#
# COMPACT_ATOMS: atom_id res chain seq x y z
N MET A 1 65.99 45.15 17.96
CA MET A 1 66.67 45.07 16.64
C MET A 1 67.70 43.93 16.71
N LYS A 2 67.73 43.03 15.70
CA LYS A 2 68.72 41.98 15.40
C LYS A 2 68.79 40.77 16.37
N ARG A 3 68.99 39.52 15.94
CA ARG A 3 68.89 38.81 14.65
C ARG A 3 69.12 37.31 14.98
N LYS A 4 68.30 36.43 14.37
CA LYS A 4 68.61 35.12 13.74
C LYS A 4 70.12 34.75 13.65
N SER A 5 70.62 33.51 13.76
CA SER A 5 70.18 32.23 13.17
C SER A 5 71.27 31.13 13.32
N ASN A 6 70.85 29.85 13.33
CA ASN A 6 71.38 28.65 12.59
C ASN A 6 72.85 28.19 12.79
N THR A 7 73.24 26.89 12.77
CA THR A 7 72.61 25.58 12.49
C THR A 7 73.69 24.47 12.63
N LEU A 8 73.30 23.22 12.93
CA LEU A 8 73.59 21.94 12.19
C LEU A 8 73.70 20.66 13.07
N LYS A 9 72.68 19.80 12.90
CA LYS A 9 72.55 18.30 12.88
C LYS A 9 73.86 17.45 12.85
N LYS A 10 73.96 16.15 13.24
CA LYS A 10 73.02 15.01 13.51
C LYS A 10 73.78 13.74 14.03
N GLN A 11 73.07 12.87 14.79
CA GLN A 11 73.06 11.36 14.83
C GLN A 11 74.28 10.56 15.37
N LYS A 12 74.19 9.40 16.06
CA LYS A 12 73.15 8.32 16.19
C LYS A 12 73.45 7.30 17.34
N THR A 13 72.38 6.87 18.07
CA THR A 13 71.95 5.50 18.52
C THR A 13 72.77 4.50 19.38
N SER A 14 72.22 4.06 20.53
CA SER A 14 71.53 2.74 20.82
C SER A 14 71.72 2.28 22.29
N MET A 15 70.65 2.21 23.11
CA MET A 15 69.80 1.05 23.52
C MET A 15 70.25 0.26 24.78
N THR A 16 69.46 0.31 25.87
CA THR A 16 68.76 -0.88 26.47
C THR A 16 67.81 -0.51 27.63
N ASN A 17 66.74 -1.32 27.73
CA ASN A 17 65.49 -1.18 28.50
C ASN A 17 65.58 -1.57 29.99
N LYS A 18 64.71 -0.97 30.82
CA LYS A 18 63.96 -1.68 31.88
C LYS A 18 62.55 -1.11 32.04
N LYS A 19 61.58 -2.03 32.12
CA LYS A 19 60.12 -1.88 32.09
C LYS A 19 59.53 -1.37 33.41
N GLU A 20 58.53 -0.49 33.34
CA GLU A 20 57.45 -0.40 34.34
C GLU A 20 56.10 -0.68 33.66
N LYS A 21 55.40 -1.69 34.17
CA LYS A 21 54.03 -2.07 33.76
C LYS A 21 53.03 -1.23 34.56
N VAL A 22 52.31 -0.33 33.91
CA VAL A 22 51.10 0.29 34.49
C VAL A 22 49.92 -0.63 34.20
N LYS A 23 49.37 -1.28 35.23
CA LYS A 23 48.07 -1.97 35.16
C LYS A 23 46.97 -0.91 35.13
N GLY A 24 46.22 -0.82 34.04
CA GLY A 24 45.00 0.00 33.96
C GLY A 24 43.95 -0.51 34.95
N LYS A 25 43.33 0.42 35.69
CA LYS A 25 42.15 0.14 36.53
C LYS A 25 41.02 -0.35 35.61
N LYS A 26 40.46 -1.52 35.90
CA LYS A 26 39.16 -1.94 35.35
C LYS A 26 38.11 -0.99 35.93
N GLU A 27 37.48 -0.16 35.10
CA GLU A 27 36.26 0.55 35.50
C GLU A 27 35.18 -0.49 35.82
N GLU A 28 34.57 -0.42 37.00
CA GLU A 28 33.38 -1.20 37.33
C GLU A 28 32.24 -0.72 36.43
N VAL A 29 31.84 -1.55 35.48
CA VAL A 29 30.67 -1.30 34.65
C VAL A 29 29.43 -1.48 35.53
N LEU A 30 28.77 -0.38 35.88
CA LEU A 30 27.52 -0.40 36.63
C LEU A 30 26.44 -1.15 35.84
N PRO A 31 25.60 -1.97 36.49
CA PRO A 31 24.47 -2.62 35.84
C PRO A 31 23.54 -1.59 35.18
N SER A 32 23.26 -1.77 33.90
CA SER A 32 22.37 -0.92 33.12
C SER A 32 21.70 -1.78 32.06
N THR A 33 20.42 -1.55 31.78
CA THR A 33 19.69 -2.23 30.69
C THR A 33 20.36 -2.00 29.33
N ALA A 34 21.05 -0.87 29.16
CA ALA A 34 21.84 -0.58 27.97
C ALA A 34 23.04 -1.53 27.78
N ASN A 35 23.53 -2.19 28.83
CA ASN A 35 24.65 -3.13 28.72
C ASN A 35 24.22 -4.50 28.17
N THR A 36 22.94 -4.86 28.31
CA THR A 36 22.38 -6.11 27.77
C THR A 36 22.27 -6.10 26.25
N LEU A 37 22.12 -4.92 25.63
CA LEU A 37 22.09 -4.78 24.16
C LEU A 37 23.49 -5.04 23.56
N SER A 38 23.62 -6.17 22.87
CA SER A 38 24.90 -6.73 22.43
C SER A 38 25.43 -6.14 21.11
N TYR A 39 25.56 -4.81 21.01
CA TYR A 39 26.22 -4.14 19.87
C TYR A 39 27.09 -2.96 20.29
N GLN A 40 28.29 -2.78 19.76
CA GLN A 40 29.25 -1.74 20.17
C GLN A 40 28.88 -0.32 19.71
N ALA A 41 28.48 -0.15 18.44
CA ALA A 41 28.17 1.16 17.87
C ALA A 41 27.13 1.06 16.75
N LEU A 42 26.35 2.11 16.56
CA LEU A 42 25.44 2.27 15.43
C LEU A 42 25.72 3.63 14.76
N TYR A 43 26.17 3.59 13.51
CA TYR A 43 26.59 4.75 12.73
C TYR A 43 25.41 5.38 11.96
N GLN A 44 25.51 6.66 11.63
CA GLN A 44 24.44 7.43 10.95
C GLN A 44 23.97 6.81 9.63
N ASN A 45 24.88 6.19 8.88
CA ASN A 45 24.60 5.49 7.62
C ASN A 45 23.93 4.11 7.82
N GLY A 46 23.52 3.76 9.04
CA GLY A 46 22.83 2.51 9.33
C GLY A 46 23.75 1.32 9.62
N LEU A 47 25.07 1.45 9.47
CA LEU A 47 26.01 0.37 9.82
C LEU A 47 26.02 0.17 11.34
N MET A 48 25.84 -1.07 11.79
CA MET A 48 25.99 -1.46 13.19
C MET A 48 27.26 -2.28 13.36
N GLN A 49 28.09 -1.93 14.34
CA GLN A 49 29.20 -2.75 14.79
C GLN A 49 28.71 -3.57 15.97
N VAL A 50 28.51 -4.87 15.78
CA VAL A 50 27.97 -5.77 16.79
C VAL A 50 29.09 -6.24 17.72
N LYS A 51 30.19 -6.72 17.12
CA LYS A 51 31.43 -7.14 17.79
C LYS A 51 32.61 -6.40 17.17
N GLU A 52 33.82 -6.57 17.71
CA GLU A 52 35.01 -5.85 17.23
C GLU A 52 35.24 -6.04 15.72
N ASP A 53 35.05 -7.26 15.22
CA ASP A 53 35.24 -7.68 13.82
C ASP A 53 33.93 -8.05 13.12
N PHE A 54 32.75 -7.75 13.69
CA PHE A 54 31.45 -8.14 13.13
C PHE A 54 30.52 -6.95 12.98
N PHE A 55 29.99 -6.77 11.77
CA PHE A 55 29.16 -5.65 11.39
C PHE A 55 27.85 -6.11 10.79
N SER A 56 26.80 -5.29 10.86
CA SER A 56 25.53 -5.56 10.22
C SER A 56 24.84 -4.32 9.65
N GLN A 57 24.03 -4.56 8.63
CA GLN A 57 23.16 -3.57 8.00
C GLN A 57 21.77 -4.18 7.85
N SER A 58 20.73 -3.38 8.14
CA SER A 58 19.34 -3.80 8.10
C SER A 58 18.60 -3.04 7.01
N TYR A 59 17.67 -3.74 6.38
CA TYR A 59 16.87 -3.25 5.27
C TYR A 59 15.40 -3.49 5.60
N LEU A 60 14.57 -2.49 5.35
CA LEU A 60 13.12 -2.62 5.40
C LEU A 60 12.65 -3.35 4.15
N LEU A 61 11.89 -4.41 4.35
CA LEU A 61 11.24 -5.16 3.29
C LEU A 61 9.77 -4.76 3.23
N GLY A 62 9.33 -4.28 2.06
CA GLY A 62 7.94 -3.96 1.81
C GLY A 62 7.09 -5.19 1.52
N ASP A 63 5.79 -4.96 1.46
CA ASP A 63 4.84 -6.01 1.13
C ASP A 63 4.83 -6.32 -0.36
N VAL A 64 4.51 -7.57 -0.67
CA VAL A 64 4.24 -8.06 -2.03
C VAL A 64 2.83 -8.62 -2.00
N ASN A 65 2.12 -8.49 -3.12
CA ASN A 65 0.79 -9.05 -3.35
C ASN A 65 0.80 -10.60 -3.41
N TYR A 66 1.39 -11.27 -2.42
CA TYR A 66 1.65 -12.71 -2.46
C TYR A 66 0.36 -13.55 -2.41
N GLN A 67 -0.62 -13.19 -1.56
CA GLN A 67 -1.88 -13.96 -1.45
C GLN A 67 -2.74 -13.88 -2.69
N THR A 68 -2.63 -12.75 -3.36
CA THR A 68 -3.53 -12.33 -4.43
C THR A 68 -2.88 -12.54 -5.79
N VAL A 69 -1.83 -13.34 -5.93
CA VAL A 69 -1.25 -13.75 -7.23
C VAL A 69 -1.45 -15.25 -7.47
N GLY A 70 -1.32 -15.68 -8.73
CA GLY A 70 -1.52 -17.09 -9.11
C GLY A 70 -0.45 -18.02 -8.54
N LEU A 71 -0.69 -19.34 -8.58
CA LEU A 71 0.28 -20.34 -8.09
C LEU A 71 1.63 -20.26 -8.82
N GLU A 72 1.62 -19.98 -10.14
CA GLU A 72 2.85 -19.81 -10.93
C GLU A 72 3.65 -18.58 -10.46
N ASP A 73 2.98 -17.44 -10.26
CA ASP A 73 3.59 -16.21 -9.76
C ASP A 73 4.11 -16.38 -8.31
N LYS A 74 3.36 -17.05 -7.44
CA LYS A 74 3.82 -17.43 -6.09
C LYS A 74 5.10 -18.25 -6.16
N GLY A 75 5.15 -19.21 -7.08
CA GLY A 75 6.34 -20.02 -7.36
C GLY A 75 7.53 -19.16 -7.76
N ALA A 76 7.34 -18.23 -8.72
CA ALA A 76 8.38 -17.32 -9.17
C ALA A 76 8.90 -16.40 -8.04
N ILE A 77 8.01 -15.91 -7.17
CA ILE A 77 8.37 -15.11 -6.00
C ILE A 77 9.24 -15.92 -5.02
N ILE A 78 8.82 -17.15 -4.70
CA ILE A 78 9.60 -18.05 -3.81
C ILE A 78 10.95 -18.40 -4.45
N GLU A 79 10.96 -18.73 -5.74
CA GLU A 79 12.18 -19.08 -6.48
C GLU A 79 13.17 -17.92 -6.47
N LYS A 80 12.71 -16.70 -6.76
CA LYS A 80 13.56 -15.50 -6.72
C LYS A 80 14.10 -15.23 -5.32
N TYR A 81 13.27 -15.38 -4.29
CA TYR A 81 13.71 -15.23 -2.90
C TYR A 81 14.72 -16.32 -2.49
N SER A 82 14.49 -17.56 -2.93
CA SER A 82 15.41 -18.69 -2.74
C SER A 82 16.76 -18.40 -3.40
N ASP A 83 16.77 -17.96 -4.66
CA ASP A 83 18.00 -17.61 -5.39
C ASP A 83 18.80 -16.51 -4.69
N LEU A 84 18.12 -15.48 -4.19
CA LEU A 84 18.75 -14.41 -3.42
C LEU A 84 19.43 -14.95 -2.16
N ILE A 85 18.75 -15.79 -1.37
CA ILE A 85 19.35 -16.43 -0.19
C ILE A 85 20.50 -17.36 -0.62
N ASN A 86 20.32 -18.13 -1.69
CA ASN A 86 21.32 -19.07 -2.21
C ASN A 86 22.58 -18.34 -2.70
N SER A 87 22.48 -17.08 -3.11
CA SER A 87 23.62 -16.27 -3.56
C SER A 87 24.62 -15.95 -2.44
N LEU A 88 24.18 -16.02 -1.17
CA LEU A 88 24.99 -15.63 -0.02
C LEU A 88 26.21 -16.53 0.16
N ASP A 89 27.32 -15.92 0.55
CA ASP A 89 28.56 -16.62 0.88
C ASP A 89 28.57 -17.13 2.34
N ASP A 90 29.60 -17.91 2.68
CA ASP A 90 29.74 -18.55 3.99
C ASP A 90 30.16 -17.60 5.12
N GLN A 91 30.48 -16.34 4.80
CA GLN A 91 30.85 -15.30 5.76
C GLN A 91 29.68 -14.39 6.13
N THR A 92 28.55 -14.49 5.42
CA THR A 92 27.38 -13.65 5.63
C THR A 92 26.30 -14.40 6.41
N ASN A 93 25.91 -13.83 7.55
CA ASN A 93 24.70 -14.21 8.26
C ASN A 93 23.50 -13.49 7.64
N PHE A 94 22.52 -14.26 7.20
CA PHE A 94 21.19 -13.75 6.87
C PHE A 94 20.33 -13.75 8.13
N GLN A 95 19.53 -12.71 8.33
CA GLN A 95 18.51 -12.67 9.36
C GLN A 95 17.24 -12.05 8.79
N LEU A 96 16.14 -12.80 8.80
CA LEU A 96 14.79 -12.27 8.59
C LEU A 96 14.18 -11.97 9.96
N THR A 97 13.72 -10.74 10.17
CA THR A 97 12.97 -10.34 11.37
C THR A 97 11.60 -9.84 10.97
N ILE A 98 10.54 -10.41 11.54
CA ILE A 98 9.16 -9.95 11.36
C ILE A 98 8.64 -9.54 12.74
N PHE A 99 8.29 -8.27 12.89
CA PHE A 99 7.70 -7.74 14.11
C PHE A 99 6.22 -7.45 13.89
N ASN A 100 5.37 -8.29 14.46
CA ASN A 100 3.93 -8.09 14.46
C ASN A 100 3.56 -7.15 15.61
N LYS A 101 3.55 -5.85 15.32
CA LYS A 101 3.37 -4.79 16.32
C LYS A 101 1.89 -4.57 16.58
N ARG A 102 1.48 -4.57 17.86
CA ARG A 102 0.15 -4.08 18.23
C ARG A 102 0.10 -2.56 18.04
N LEU A 103 -0.77 -2.10 17.16
CA LEU A 103 -1.06 -0.69 16.91
C LEU A 103 -1.63 -0.06 18.18
N ASN A 104 -1.15 1.14 18.51
CA ASN A 104 -1.77 1.94 19.54
C ASN A 104 -3.12 2.46 19.02
N LEU A 105 -4.19 1.77 19.45
CA LEU A 105 -5.56 2.08 19.08
C LEU A 105 -5.93 3.55 19.32
N GLU A 106 -5.48 4.17 20.40
CA GLU A 106 -5.81 5.57 20.69
C GLU A 106 -5.18 6.53 19.69
N LYS A 107 -3.88 6.37 19.39
CA LYS A 107 -3.21 7.18 18.37
C LYS A 107 -3.77 6.94 16.98
N PHE A 108 -4.05 5.68 16.65
CA PHE A 108 -4.62 5.31 15.36
C PHE A 108 -6.03 5.92 15.21
N ARG A 109 -6.86 5.82 16.25
CA ARG A 109 -8.16 6.48 16.35
C ARG A 109 -8.03 7.99 16.15
N GLN A 110 -7.09 8.65 16.82
CA GLN A 110 -6.86 10.09 16.64
C GLN A 110 -6.51 10.46 15.19
N SER A 111 -5.75 9.63 14.48
CA SER A 111 -5.39 9.92 13.08
C SER A 111 -6.52 9.66 12.08
N VAL A 112 -7.30 8.60 12.28
CA VAL A 112 -8.25 8.10 11.28
C VAL A 112 -9.68 8.60 11.51
N LEU A 113 -10.11 8.72 12.77
CA LEU A 113 -11.48 9.11 13.11
C LEU A 113 -11.79 10.53 12.62
N TYR A 114 -13.06 10.77 12.34
CA TYR A 114 -13.56 12.07 11.94
C TYR A 114 -13.76 12.95 13.18
N GLU A 115 -13.00 14.04 13.29
CA GLU A 115 -13.14 15.05 14.34
C GLU A 115 -14.49 15.78 14.24
N GLU A 116 -15.18 15.93 15.37
CA GLU A 116 -16.39 16.76 15.46
C GLU A 116 -16.05 18.23 15.27
N LYS A 117 -16.84 18.93 14.45
CA LYS A 117 -16.57 20.33 14.05
C LYS A 117 -17.71 21.30 14.38
N GLU A 118 -18.82 20.81 14.94
CA GLU A 118 -20.03 21.58 15.25
C GLU A 118 -20.62 22.30 14.01
N ASP A 119 -20.35 21.76 12.81
CA ASP A 119 -20.78 22.32 11.52
C ASP A 119 -22.13 21.76 11.03
N GLY A 120 -22.83 21.02 11.89
CA GLY A 120 -24.09 20.34 11.57
C GLY A 120 -23.96 18.92 11.02
N TYR A 121 -22.74 18.45 10.69
CA TYR A 121 -22.52 17.10 10.14
C TYR A 121 -21.99 16.07 11.15
N ASP A 122 -21.91 16.44 12.44
CA ASP A 122 -21.32 15.58 13.48
C ASP A 122 -22.10 14.30 13.73
N THR A 123 -23.41 14.27 13.45
CA THR A 123 -24.19 13.03 13.51
C THR A 123 -23.63 11.98 12.54
N TYR A 124 -23.29 12.38 11.31
CA TYR A 124 -22.67 11.50 10.32
C TYR A 124 -21.25 11.10 10.74
N ARG A 125 -20.47 12.03 11.32
CA ARG A 125 -19.14 11.72 11.87
C ARG A 125 -19.21 10.69 12.99
N LYS A 126 -20.17 10.82 13.90
CA LYS A 126 -20.42 9.87 14.99
C LYS A 126 -20.80 8.50 14.47
N GLU A 127 -21.65 8.41 13.45
CA GLU A 127 -22.02 7.14 12.83
C GLU A 127 -20.82 6.48 12.14
N LEU A 128 -20.04 7.22 11.34
CA LEU A 128 -18.80 6.73 10.73
C LEU A 128 -17.80 6.25 11.79
N ASN A 129 -17.57 7.06 12.83
CA ASN A 129 -16.66 6.71 13.92
C ASN A 129 -17.16 5.47 14.69
N ARG A 130 -18.48 5.32 14.89
CA ARG A 130 -19.05 4.12 15.51
C ARG A 130 -18.80 2.89 14.65
N MET A 131 -18.98 2.98 13.33
CA MET A 131 -18.68 1.86 12.42
C MET A 131 -17.20 1.48 12.47
N MET A 132 -16.30 2.45 12.42
CA MET A 132 -14.86 2.19 12.54
C MET A 132 -14.51 1.58 13.89
N ASN A 133 -15.01 2.15 14.99
CA ASN A 133 -14.75 1.63 16.33
C ASN A 133 -15.28 0.21 16.50
N GLN A 134 -16.47 -0.10 15.97
CA GLN A 134 -17.00 -1.48 16.00
C GLN A 134 -16.08 -2.47 15.29
N ASN A 135 -15.52 -2.09 14.12
CA ASN A 135 -14.58 -2.94 13.40
C ASN A 135 -13.21 -3.04 14.11
N LEU A 136 -12.77 -1.97 14.79
CA LEU A 136 -11.54 -1.97 15.59
C LEU A 136 -11.69 -2.77 16.91
N ASP A 137 -12.89 -2.76 17.50
CA ASP A 137 -13.23 -3.41 18.77
C ASP A 137 -13.58 -4.90 18.59
N SER A 138 -13.97 -5.35 17.39
CA SER A 138 -14.25 -6.76 17.09
C SER A 138 -13.04 -7.69 17.18
N GLY A 139 -11.86 -7.16 17.54
CA GLY A 139 -10.71 -7.95 17.98
C GLY A 139 -9.83 -8.49 16.87
N GLU A 140 -10.35 -8.65 15.65
CA GLU A 140 -9.53 -8.97 14.49
C GLU A 140 -8.70 -7.73 14.12
N ASN A 141 -7.38 -7.79 14.29
CA ASN A 141 -6.40 -6.91 13.61
C ASN A 141 -6.23 -5.48 14.13
N ASN A 142 -5.54 -5.37 15.26
CA ASN A 142 -4.80 -4.16 15.62
C ASN A 142 -3.30 -4.37 15.43
N PHE A 143 -2.89 -5.04 14.35
CA PHE A 143 -1.50 -5.42 14.13
C PHE A 143 -0.95 -4.90 12.82
N SER A 144 0.31 -4.44 12.86
CA SER A 144 1.08 -4.05 11.70
C SER A 144 2.41 -4.80 11.70
N ALA A 145 2.66 -5.55 10.63
CA ALA A 145 3.86 -6.36 10.50
C ALA A 145 4.99 -5.56 9.86
N VAL A 146 6.05 -5.28 10.62
CA VAL A 146 7.29 -4.69 10.10
C VAL A 146 8.26 -5.82 9.74
N LYS A 147 8.72 -5.85 8.49
CA LYS A 147 9.60 -6.91 7.96
C LYS A 147 10.98 -6.36 7.68
N LEU A 148 12.01 -7.02 8.19
CA LEU A 148 13.39 -6.61 8.06
C LEU A 148 14.25 -7.76 7.56
N ILE A 149 15.20 -7.45 6.68
CA ILE A 149 16.31 -8.35 6.40
C ILE A 149 17.59 -7.67 6.90
N SER A 150 18.33 -8.37 7.75
CA SER A 150 19.63 -7.92 8.25
C SER A 150 20.73 -8.84 7.77
N PHE A 151 21.77 -8.26 7.18
CA PHE A 151 22.98 -8.98 6.81
C PHE A 151 24.05 -8.68 7.85
N GLY A 152 24.64 -9.73 8.43
CA GLY A 152 25.78 -9.64 9.33
C GLY A 152 27.02 -10.27 8.71
N ARG A 153 28.19 -9.66 8.86
CA ARG A 153 29.42 -10.18 8.27
C ARG A 153 30.63 -9.84 9.14
N LYS A 154 31.63 -10.72 9.11
CA LYS A 154 32.96 -10.41 9.64
C LYS A 154 33.75 -9.55 8.68
N ASP A 155 34.26 -8.42 9.17
CA ASP A 155 35.04 -7.48 8.37
C ASP A 155 36.11 -6.80 9.21
N SER A 156 37.20 -6.37 8.56
CA SER A 156 38.37 -5.82 9.28
C SER A 156 38.18 -4.39 9.78
N ASN A 157 37.31 -3.61 9.14
CA ASN A 157 37.05 -2.22 9.49
C ASN A 157 35.68 -1.74 8.98
N PRO A 158 35.11 -0.68 9.61
CA PRO A 158 33.77 -0.19 9.27
C PRO A 158 33.60 0.24 7.80
N LYS A 159 34.65 0.77 7.15
CA LYS A 159 34.55 1.22 5.75
C LYS A 159 34.43 0.06 4.77
N GLN A 160 35.16 -1.03 5.02
CA GLN A 160 35.03 -2.25 4.23
C GLN A 160 33.69 -2.92 4.48
N ALA A 161 33.30 -3.03 5.75
CA ALA A 161 32.00 -3.59 6.15
C ALA A 161 30.82 -2.88 5.49
N TYR A 162 30.82 -1.55 5.47
CA TYR A 162 29.74 -0.79 4.81
C TYR A 162 29.69 -1.08 3.31
N ARG A 163 30.84 -1.18 2.64
CA ARG A 163 30.89 -1.46 1.20
C ARG A 163 30.41 -2.88 0.88
N SER A 164 30.87 -3.89 1.62
CA SER A 164 30.49 -5.29 1.42
C SER A 164 28.99 -5.49 1.67
N LEU A 165 28.48 -5.01 2.81
CA LEU A 165 27.06 -5.11 3.16
C LEU A 165 26.17 -4.32 2.20
N SER A 166 26.57 -3.11 1.80
CA SER A 166 25.81 -2.33 0.81
C SER A 166 25.75 -3.02 -0.56
N GLN A 167 26.83 -3.69 -1.00
CA GLN A 167 26.81 -4.46 -2.24
C GLN A 167 25.83 -5.64 -2.19
N ILE A 168 25.76 -6.34 -1.05
CA ILE A 168 24.76 -7.39 -0.83
C ILE A 168 23.35 -6.80 -0.86
N GLY A 169 23.15 -5.67 -0.17
CA GLY A 169 21.87 -4.96 -0.17
C GLY A 169 21.40 -4.52 -1.55
N GLU A 170 22.29 -3.97 -2.39
CA GLU A 170 21.95 -3.57 -3.76
C GLU A 170 21.61 -4.78 -4.66
N TYR A 171 22.30 -5.90 -4.47
CA TYR A 171 21.96 -7.15 -5.17
C TYR A 171 20.56 -7.65 -4.80
N PHE A 172 20.24 -7.68 -3.50
CA PHE A 172 18.90 -8.03 -3.02
C PHE A 172 17.84 -7.02 -3.48
N LYS A 173 18.15 -5.72 -3.47
CA LYS A 173 17.26 -4.67 -3.97
C LYS A 173 16.92 -4.88 -5.44
N SER A 174 17.91 -5.19 -6.28
CA SER A 174 17.68 -5.52 -7.69
C SER A 174 16.80 -6.76 -7.83
N GLY A 175 17.07 -7.83 -7.09
CA GLY A 175 16.27 -9.05 -7.19
C GLY A 175 14.84 -8.89 -6.69
N PHE A 176 14.63 -8.12 -5.62
CA PHE A 176 13.31 -7.82 -5.09
C PHE A 176 12.50 -6.89 -6.01
N SER A 177 13.16 -5.99 -6.75
CA SER A 177 12.47 -5.15 -7.74
C SER A 177 11.86 -5.95 -8.89
N GLU A 178 12.38 -7.15 -9.21
CA GLU A 178 11.81 -8.03 -10.25
C GLU A 178 10.47 -8.66 -9.83
N ILE A 179 10.17 -8.67 -8.53
CA ILE A 179 8.92 -9.20 -7.97
C ILE A 179 8.08 -8.10 -7.30
N ASP A 180 8.33 -6.84 -7.67
CA ASP A 180 7.67 -5.63 -7.14
C ASP A 180 7.75 -5.48 -5.60
N ALA A 181 8.77 -6.07 -4.98
CA ALA A 181 9.03 -5.96 -3.55
C ALA A 181 9.91 -4.73 -3.27
N HIS A 182 9.41 -3.81 -2.45
CA HIS A 182 10.20 -2.68 -1.97
C HIS A 182 11.31 -3.15 -1.02
N PHE A 183 12.54 -2.64 -1.18
CA PHE A 183 13.66 -3.02 -0.34
C PHE A 183 14.64 -1.85 -0.15
N GLU A 184 14.71 -1.30 1.06
CA GLU A 184 15.48 -0.10 1.35
C GLU A 184 16.34 -0.22 2.61
N SER A 185 17.55 0.34 2.54
CA SER A 185 18.48 0.35 3.67
C SER A 185 17.97 1.30 4.75
N LEU A 186 17.96 0.85 6.01
CA LEU A 186 17.65 1.69 7.14
C LEU A 186 18.86 2.52 7.57
N ALA A 187 18.68 3.83 7.70
CA ALA A 187 19.64 4.74 8.31
C ALA A 187 19.75 4.50 9.83
N GLY A 188 20.77 5.08 10.45
CA GLY A 188 21.04 4.89 11.88
C GLY A 188 19.88 5.35 12.76
N GLU A 189 19.25 6.49 12.43
CA GLU A 189 18.11 7.01 13.21
C GLU A 189 16.89 6.10 13.11
N GLU A 190 16.60 5.60 11.90
CA GLU A 190 15.50 4.67 11.66
C GLU A 190 15.70 3.35 12.41
N ARG A 191 16.92 2.78 12.40
CA ARG A 191 17.24 1.57 13.18
C ARG A 191 17.08 1.80 14.68
N VAL A 192 17.49 2.95 15.22
CA VAL A 192 17.30 3.27 16.66
C VAL A 192 15.83 3.35 17.00
N ASN A 193 15.05 4.11 16.21
CA ASN A 193 13.62 4.29 16.45
C ASN A 193 12.87 2.96 16.36
N LEU A 194 13.20 2.10 15.39
CA LEU A 194 12.57 0.79 15.25
C LEU A 194 12.90 -0.16 16.40
N LEU A 195 14.15 -0.18 16.87
CA LEU A 195 14.54 -0.97 18.04
C LEU A 195 13.90 -0.43 19.32
N ALA A 196 13.74 0.89 19.43
CA ALA A 196 13.02 1.50 20.54
C ALA A 196 11.51 1.17 20.49
N ASP A 197 10.90 1.14 19.30
CA ASP A 197 9.51 0.67 19.12
C ASP A 197 9.36 -0.78 19.61
N MET A 198 10.29 -1.67 19.27
CA MET A 198 10.28 -3.08 19.69
C MET A 198 10.41 -3.28 21.22
N LEU A 199 11.19 -2.44 21.91
CA LEU A 199 11.55 -2.66 23.32
C LEU A 199 10.85 -1.72 24.31
N ARG A 200 10.44 -0.54 23.87
CA ARG A 200 9.82 0.51 24.69
C ARG A 200 8.37 0.80 24.28
N GLY A 201 7.92 0.27 23.14
CA GLY A 201 6.63 0.61 22.55
C GLY A 201 6.58 2.07 22.07
N GLU A 202 5.40 2.55 21.70
CA GLU A 202 5.25 3.85 21.00
C GLU A 202 5.38 5.10 21.89
N HIS A 203 5.73 4.95 23.15
CA HIS A 203 5.81 6.06 24.11
C HIS A 203 7.23 6.66 24.22
N HIS A 204 8.16 6.27 23.34
CA HIS A 204 9.47 6.91 23.27
C HIS A 204 9.46 8.14 22.35
N LEU A 205 10.34 9.10 22.64
CA LEU A 205 10.58 10.23 21.73
C LEU A 205 11.35 9.75 20.50
N PRO A 206 11.07 10.31 19.30
CA PRO A 206 11.89 10.05 18.12
C PRO A 206 13.34 10.46 18.37
N PHE A 207 14.26 9.55 18.10
CA PHE A 207 15.68 9.77 18.23
C PHE A 207 16.25 10.50 17.02
N SER A 208 17.14 11.47 17.28
CA SER A 208 18.11 11.96 16.29
C SER A 208 19.53 11.92 16.85
N TYR A 209 20.53 11.74 15.99
CA TYR A 209 21.95 11.81 16.40
C TYR A 209 22.34 13.15 17.03
N ARG A 210 21.56 14.22 16.78
CA ARG A 210 21.73 15.52 17.45
C ARG A 210 21.57 15.39 18.97
N ASP A 211 20.76 14.46 19.45
CA ASP A 211 20.50 14.27 20.87
C ASP A 211 21.68 13.63 21.62
N LEU A 212 22.49 12.79 20.93
CA LEU A 212 23.71 12.21 21.50
C LEU A 212 24.73 13.29 21.85
N THR A 213 24.90 14.28 20.96
CA THR A 213 25.89 15.37 21.16
C THR A 213 25.56 16.25 22.36
N ARG A 214 24.28 16.34 22.74
CA ARG A 214 23.79 17.15 23.86
C ARG A 214 23.79 16.41 25.19
N SER A 215 23.56 15.09 25.16
CA SER A 215 23.35 14.26 26.35
C SER A 215 24.60 13.51 26.82
N GLY A 216 25.59 13.28 25.95
CA GLY A 216 26.72 12.41 26.23
C GLY A 216 26.35 10.92 26.30
N GLN A 217 25.11 10.57 25.93
CA GLN A 217 24.61 9.20 25.89
C GLN A 217 25.02 8.50 24.59
N THR A 218 24.77 7.19 24.53
CA THR A 218 24.93 6.36 23.33
C THR A 218 23.58 5.94 22.78
N THR A 219 23.53 5.45 21.53
CA THR A 219 22.29 4.92 20.92
C THR A 219 21.62 3.85 21.78
N ARG A 220 22.38 3.06 22.56
CA ARG A 220 21.83 2.05 23.47
C ARG A 220 20.89 2.64 24.52
N HIS A 221 21.14 3.86 24.98
CA HIS A 221 20.31 4.52 25.99
C HIS A 221 18.93 4.92 25.46
N PHE A 222 18.82 5.16 24.15
CA PHE A 222 17.55 5.50 23.51
C PHE A 222 16.72 4.25 23.20
N ILE A 223 17.39 3.12 22.97
CA ILE A 223 16.77 1.82 22.67
C ILE A 223 16.37 1.07 23.94
N ALA A 224 17.25 1.06 24.95
CA ALA A 224 17.08 0.20 26.11
C ALA A 224 15.81 0.56 26.90
N PRO A 225 15.03 -0.45 27.33
CA PRO A 225 13.90 -0.24 28.22
C PRO A 225 14.39 0.18 29.61
N ASN A 226 13.46 0.65 30.45
CA ASN A 226 13.77 1.08 31.81
C ASN A 226 14.12 -0.10 32.71
N LEU A 227 13.53 -1.27 32.47
CA LEU A 227 13.77 -2.52 33.22
C LEU A 227 13.91 -3.71 32.27
N LEU A 228 14.92 -4.55 32.55
CA LEU A 228 15.05 -5.93 32.05
C LEU A 228 15.28 -6.84 33.26
N ASP A 229 14.39 -7.82 33.49
CA ASP A 229 14.56 -8.83 34.54
C ASP A 229 14.60 -10.24 33.92
N PHE A 230 15.66 -10.99 34.22
CA PHE A 230 15.93 -12.35 33.75
C PHE A 230 15.84 -13.40 34.86
N LYS A 231 15.24 -13.09 36.02
CA LYS A 231 15.12 -14.03 37.14
C LYS A 231 14.30 -15.28 36.80
N ASN A 232 13.29 -15.15 35.95
CA ASN A 232 12.48 -16.29 35.55
C ASN A 232 13.25 -17.16 34.56
N LYS A 233 13.18 -18.48 34.76
CA LYS A 233 13.92 -19.44 33.92
C LYS A 233 13.38 -19.54 32.49
N ASN A 234 12.19 -19.04 32.16
CA ASN A 234 11.53 -19.23 30.85
C ASN A 234 11.32 -17.91 30.10
N TYR A 235 10.89 -16.85 30.79
CA TYR A 235 10.58 -15.55 30.20
C TYR A 235 11.47 -14.45 30.81
N LEU A 236 11.55 -13.30 30.14
CA LEU A 236 12.10 -12.07 30.70
C LEU A 236 11.00 -11.03 30.89
N GLN A 237 11.19 -10.13 31.85
CA GLN A 237 10.32 -8.97 32.03
C GLN A 237 10.96 -7.75 31.36
N ILE A 238 10.19 -7.05 30.53
CA ILE A 238 10.56 -5.80 29.87
C ILE A 238 9.59 -4.73 30.35
N ASN A 239 10.07 -3.81 31.20
CA ASN A 239 9.22 -2.85 31.92
C ASN A 239 8.06 -3.58 32.63
N ASP A 240 6.82 -3.32 32.23
CA ASP A 240 5.60 -3.89 32.81
C ASP A 240 5.08 -5.12 32.03
N ARG A 241 5.81 -5.59 31.01
CA ARG A 241 5.40 -6.68 30.12
C ARG A 241 6.31 -7.89 30.25
N LEU A 242 5.79 -9.07 29.93
CA LEU A 242 6.55 -10.30 29.84
C LEU A 242 6.85 -10.64 28.38
N LEU A 243 8.06 -11.12 28.10
CA LEU A 243 8.47 -11.66 26.81
C LEU A 243 8.99 -13.08 27.02
N GLN A 244 8.37 -14.06 26.37
CA GLN A 244 8.90 -15.42 26.30
C GLN A 244 9.40 -15.72 24.89
N ILE A 245 10.63 -16.23 24.79
CA ILE A 245 11.26 -16.59 23.53
C ILE A 245 11.33 -18.11 23.45
N VAL A 246 10.78 -18.65 22.37
CA VAL A 246 10.80 -20.06 22.02
C VAL A 246 11.49 -20.24 20.67
N TYR A 247 11.91 -21.45 20.36
CA TYR A 247 12.55 -21.77 19.09
C TYR A 247 11.90 -22.97 18.41
N VAL A 248 11.94 -23.00 17.08
CA VAL A 248 11.50 -24.17 16.31
C VAL A 248 12.60 -25.24 16.40
N ARG A 249 12.32 -26.32 17.14
CA ARG A 249 13.24 -27.43 17.35
C ARG A 249 13.25 -28.36 16.15
N ASP A 250 12.07 -28.82 15.73
CA ASP A 250 11.92 -29.80 14.65
C ASP A 250 10.99 -29.23 13.57
N TYR A 251 11.34 -29.54 12.32
CA TYR A 251 10.59 -29.17 11.12
C TYR A 251 9.97 -30.43 10.54
N GLY A 252 8.74 -30.34 10.04
CA GLY A 252 8.10 -31.40 9.26
C GLY A 252 8.87 -31.73 7.97
N MET A 253 8.52 -32.85 7.33
CA MET A 253 9.14 -33.28 6.07
C MET A 253 8.87 -32.29 4.93
N GLU A 254 7.72 -31.62 4.95
CA GLU A 254 7.40 -30.50 4.06
C GLU A 254 7.08 -29.27 4.91
N LEU A 255 7.85 -28.20 4.72
CA LEU A 255 7.48 -26.89 5.23
C LEU A 255 6.51 -26.27 4.24
N GLY A 256 5.36 -25.81 4.72
CA GLY A 256 4.41 -25.00 3.95
C GLY A 256 4.68 -23.50 4.11
N ASP A 257 4.23 -22.69 3.15
CA ASP A 257 4.25 -21.22 3.18
C ASP A 257 3.25 -20.60 4.18
N GLN A 258 2.69 -21.45 5.05
CA GLN A 258 1.51 -21.18 5.85
C GLN A 258 1.85 -20.71 7.26
N PHE A 259 2.95 -21.22 7.83
CA PHE A 259 3.26 -21.02 9.23
C PHE A 259 3.41 -19.55 9.64
N ILE A 260 4.23 -18.77 8.92
CA ILE A 260 4.41 -17.34 9.21
C ILE A 260 3.08 -16.59 9.09
N ARG A 261 2.27 -16.93 8.08
CA ARG A 261 0.96 -16.30 7.86
C ARG A 261 0.00 -16.59 8.99
N ASP A 262 -0.15 -17.86 9.37
CA ASP A 262 -1.04 -18.28 10.44
C ASP A 262 -0.60 -17.69 11.78
N LEU A 263 0.72 -17.51 12.00
CA LEU A 263 1.26 -16.79 13.16
C LEU A 263 0.89 -15.31 13.16
N MET A 264 0.98 -14.61 12.01
CA MET A 264 0.61 -13.20 11.92
C MET A 264 -0.89 -12.97 12.13
N GLN A 265 -1.73 -13.93 11.72
CA GLN A 265 -3.19 -13.90 11.90
C GLN A 265 -3.65 -14.26 13.32
N GLY A 266 -2.75 -14.71 14.20
CA GLY A 266 -3.09 -15.17 15.55
C GLY A 266 -3.46 -14.07 16.56
N ASP A 267 -3.62 -12.82 16.14
CA ASP A 267 -3.83 -11.65 17.01
C ASP A 267 -2.81 -11.50 18.17
N LEU A 268 -1.56 -11.89 17.91
CA LEU A 268 -0.46 -11.86 18.88
C LEU A 268 0.57 -10.77 18.55
N GLU A 269 1.00 -10.03 19.58
CA GLU A 269 2.20 -9.21 19.48
C GLU A 269 3.42 -10.10 19.63
N LEU A 270 4.18 -10.27 18.54
CA LEU A 270 5.30 -11.18 18.51
C LEU A 270 6.40 -10.71 17.57
N ILE A 271 7.60 -11.23 17.79
CA ILE A 271 8.77 -11.07 16.92
C ILE A 271 9.18 -12.45 16.44
N VAL A 272 9.26 -12.64 15.12
CA VAL A 272 9.91 -13.79 14.51
C VAL A 272 11.30 -13.38 14.07
N SER A 273 12.31 -14.21 14.38
CA SER A 273 13.68 -14.03 13.90
C SER A 273 14.22 -15.34 13.34
N LEU A 274 14.50 -15.37 12.05
CA LEU A 274 15.10 -16.52 11.34
C LEU A 274 16.53 -16.16 10.92
N HIS A 275 17.51 -16.79 11.55
CA HIS A 275 18.91 -16.72 11.18
C HIS A 275 19.26 -17.84 10.22
N ALA A 276 20.11 -17.54 9.23
CA ALA A 276 20.68 -18.52 8.34
C ALA A 276 22.14 -18.16 8.03
N GLN A 277 23.06 -19.00 8.50
CA GLN A 277 24.49 -18.91 8.16
C GLN A 277 24.82 -19.99 7.13
N SER A 278 25.26 -19.57 5.96
CA SER A 278 25.65 -20.48 4.89
C SER A 278 26.92 -21.24 5.26
N SER A 279 27.04 -22.47 4.76
CA SER A 279 28.27 -23.24 4.77
C SER A 279 28.75 -23.48 3.35
N THR A 280 30.06 -23.63 3.13
CA THR A 280 30.55 -23.95 1.78
C THR A 280 29.94 -25.28 1.31
N LYS A 281 29.50 -25.34 0.05
CA LYS A 281 28.89 -26.56 -0.51
C LYS A 281 29.81 -27.77 -0.37
N ALA A 282 31.12 -27.57 -0.52
CA ALA A 282 32.12 -28.63 -0.35
C ALA A 282 32.17 -29.15 1.10
N ASP A 283 32.19 -28.26 2.10
CA ASP A 283 32.25 -28.66 3.50
C ASP A 283 30.94 -29.30 3.97
N ALA A 284 29.79 -28.77 3.54
CA ALA A 284 28.48 -29.34 3.83
C ALA A 284 28.35 -30.76 3.28
N MET A 285 28.65 -30.96 1.99
CA MET A 285 28.63 -32.26 1.34
C MET A 285 29.60 -33.25 2.00
N LYS A 286 30.80 -32.78 2.39
CA LYS A 286 31.78 -33.61 3.09
C LYS A 286 31.28 -34.05 4.46
N LYS A 287 30.69 -33.14 5.26
CA LYS A 287 30.11 -33.45 6.58
C LYS A 287 28.95 -34.44 6.45
N LEU A 288 28.03 -34.22 5.50
CA LEU A 288 26.90 -35.12 5.24
C LEU A 288 27.36 -36.51 4.80
N ARG A 289 28.29 -36.61 3.84
CA ARG A 289 28.87 -37.90 3.42
C ARG A 289 29.54 -38.63 4.56
N THR A 290 30.32 -37.91 5.38
CA THR A 290 30.98 -38.49 6.56
C THR A 290 29.96 -39.02 7.56
N LYS A 291 28.88 -38.28 7.82
CA LYS A 291 27.81 -38.67 8.73
C LYS A 291 27.02 -39.89 8.19
N LYS A 292 26.71 -39.91 6.89
CA LYS A 292 26.10 -41.07 6.20
C LYS A 292 26.99 -42.31 6.35
N THR A 293 28.28 -42.21 6.01
CA THR A 293 29.22 -43.34 6.15
C THR A 293 29.34 -43.84 7.60
N LEU A 294 29.28 -42.94 8.59
CA LEU A 294 29.27 -43.33 10.00
C LEU A 294 27.99 -44.11 10.35
N MET A 295 26.83 -43.66 9.89
CA MET A 295 25.54 -44.33 10.09
C MET A 295 25.49 -45.70 9.39
N GLU A 296 25.98 -45.78 8.16
CA GLU A 296 26.13 -47.05 7.41
C GLU A 296 27.07 -48.02 8.15
N SER A 297 28.19 -47.52 8.67
CA SER A 297 29.11 -48.32 9.47
C SER A 297 28.47 -48.81 10.78
N GLN A 298 27.66 -47.97 11.44
CA GLN A 298 26.88 -48.37 12.62
C GLN A 298 25.85 -49.45 12.28
N LYS A 299 25.11 -49.28 11.18
CA LYS A 299 24.16 -50.27 10.66
C LYS A 299 24.84 -51.62 10.44
N ILE A 300 25.98 -51.63 9.76
CA ILE A 300 26.79 -52.84 9.53
C ILE A 300 27.26 -53.45 10.86
N GLY A 301 27.74 -52.62 11.80
CA GLY A 301 28.21 -53.09 13.11
C GLY A 301 27.11 -53.72 13.97
N GLU A 302 25.90 -53.15 13.96
CA GLU A 302 24.72 -53.70 14.64
C GLU A 302 24.28 -55.03 14.00
N GLN A 303 24.22 -55.09 12.66
CA GLN A 303 23.94 -56.33 11.93
C GLN A 303 24.96 -57.44 12.24
N GLN A 304 26.26 -57.10 12.31
CA GLN A 304 27.31 -58.07 12.67
C GLN A 304 27.19 -58.58 14.10
N LYS A 305 26.81 -57.72 15.07
CA LYS A 305 26.58 -58.14 16.46
C LYS A 305 25.39 -59.09 16.57
N LEU A 306 24.29 -58.78 15.88
CA LEU A 306 23.07 -59.60 15.85
C LEU A 306 23.33 -60.96 15.19
N ALA A 307 24.07 -60.97 14.07
CA ALA A 307 24.49 -62.20 13.38
C ALA A 307 25.33 -63.12 14.29
N ARG A 308 26.17 -62.57 15.18
CA ARG A 308 26.95 -63.37 16.15
C ARG A 308 26.10 -63.97 17.27
N THR A 309 24.94 -63.40 17.58
CA THR A 309 24.01 -63.91 18.60
C THR A 309 23.01 -64.95 18.08
N GLY A 310 23.08 -65.32 16.79
CA GLY A 310 22.19 -66.30 16.18
C GLY A 310 20.76 -65.79 15.94
N ILE A 311 20.50 -64.51 16.19
CA ILE A 311 19.22 -63.84 15.94
C ILE A 311 19.37 -63.05 14.64
N TYR A 312 18.88 -63.60 13.54
CA TYR A 312 18.69 -62.86 12.29
C TYR A 312 17.39 -62.05 12.40
N LEU A 313 17.43 -60.94 13.13
CA LEU A 313 16.36 -59.95 13.05
C LEU A 313 16.65 -59.02 11.88
N GLU A 314 15.76 -59.07 10.89
CA GLU A 314 15.69 -58.22 9.69
C GLU A 314 15.43 -56.73 10.02
N LYS A 315 15.44 -56.34 11.30
CA LYS A 315 15.17 -54.98 11.74
C LYS A 315 16.37 -54.41 12.47
N VAL A 316 17.29 -53.86 11.68
CA VAL A 316 18.02 -52.64 12.09
C VAL A 316 16.94 -51.62 12.48
N GLY A 317 17.17 -50.79 13.52
CA GLY A 317 16.15 -49.83 13.93
C GLY A 317 15.68 -48.99 12.74
N HIS A 318 14.38 -49.02 12.42
CA HIS A 318 13.77 -48.29 11.29
C HIS A 318 14.22 -46.81 11.23
N VAL A 319 14.51 -46.21 12.39
CA VAL A 319 15.04 -44.84 12.52
C VAL A 319 16.42 -44.66 11.88
N LEU A 320 17.33 -45.64 12.01
CA LEU A 320 18.67 -45.53 11.43
C LEU A 320 18.63 -45.66 9.90
N GLU A 321 17.73 -46.49 9.37
CA GLU A 321 17.53 -46.60 7.92
C GLU A 321 16.91 -45.31 7.36
N SER A 322 15.84 -44.80 7.98
CA SER A 322 15.24 -43.51 7.62
C SER A 322 16.27 -42.38 7.59
N ASN A 323 17.13 -42.29 8.61
CA ASN A 323 18.17 -41.25 8.67
C ASN A 323 19.22 -41.37 7.55
N ILE A 324 19.53 -42.59 7.09
CA ILE A 324 20.46 -42.82 5.98
C ILE A 324 19.81 -42.40 4.66
N ASP A 325 18.54 -42.77 4.46
CA ASP A 325 17.76 -42.44 3.27
C ASP A 325 17.54 -40.92 3.18
N GLU A 326 17.18 -40.26 4.28
CA GLU A 326 17.08 -38.78 4.37
C GLU A 326 18.42 -38.10 4.06
N ALA A 327 19.54 -38.63 4.57
CA ALA A 327 20.85 -38.08 4.27
C ALA A 327 21.22 -38.25 2.78
N GLU A 328 20.78 -39.34 2.14
CA GLU A 328 20.96 -39.58 0.71
C GLU A 328 20.11 -38.66 -0.15
N GLU A 329 18.85 -38.47 0.23
CA GLU A 329 17.92 -37.54 -0.41
C GLU A 329 18.43 -36.10 -0.33
N LEU A 330 18.87 -35.64 0.86
CA LEU A 330 19.48 -34.31 1.02
C LEU A 330 20.71 -34.13 0.12
N LEU A 331 21.59 -35.14 0.04
CA LEU A 331 22.76 -35.10 -0.84
C LEU A 331 22.38 -35.03 -2.32
N LYS A 332 21.34 -35.77 -2.72
CA LYS A 332 20.80 -35.77 -4.08
C LYS A 332 20.22 -34.41 -4.41
N THR A 333 19.33 -33.88 -3.56
CA THR A 333 18.72 -32.55 -3.72
C THR A 333 19.77 -31.45 -3.84
N MET A 334 20.77 -31.41 -2.95
CA MET A 334 21.86 -30.42 -3.03
C MET A 334 22.67 -30.53 -4.35
N THR A 335 22.77 -31.73 -4.92
CA THR A 335 23.51 -31.96 -6.17
C THR A 335 22.68 -31.55 -7.39
N GLU A 336 21.38 -31.86 -7.39
CA GLU A 336 20.46 -31.62 -8.51
C GLU A 336 19.95 -30.17 -8.58
N THR A 337 19.50 -29.61 -7.45
CA THR A 337 18.87 -28.26 -7.40
C THR A 337 19.90 -27.13 -7.30
N GLY A 338 21.09 -27.42 -6.77
CA GLY A 338 22.07 -26.39 -6.45
C GLY A 338 21.94 -25.81 -5.03
N ASP A 339 20.96 -26.24 -4.24
CA ASP A 339 20.73 -25.77 -2.87
C ASP A 339 21.98 -25.86 -1.98
N LYS A 340 22.14 -24.82 -1.15
CA LYS A 340 23.14 -24.76 -0.09
C LYS A 340 22.53 -25.22 1.23
N LEU A 341 23.39 -25.73 2.11
CA LEU A 341 23.01 -26.07 3.47
C LEU A 341 23.35 -24.91 4.40
N PHE A 342 22.35 -24.44 5.13
CA PHE A 342 22.47 -23.36 6.10
C PHE A 342 22.33 -23.90 7.51
N GLN A 343 23.12 -23.36 8.43
CA GLN A 343 22.84 -23.50 9.85
C GLN A 343 21.82 -22.41 10.24
N THR A 344 20.68 -22.84 10.73
CA THR A 344 19.52 -21.97 10.97
C THR A 344 19.07 -21.98 12.42
N VAL A 345 18.54 -20.84 12.86
CA VAL A 345 17.89 -20.66 14.15
C VAL A 345 16.61 -19.88 13.91
N PHE A 346 15.47 -20.44 14.31
CA PHE A 346 14.16 -19.82 14.15
C PHE A 346 13.60 -19.56 15.54
N LEU A 347 13.52 -18.28 15.90
CA LEU A 347 13.02 -17.79 17.17
C LEU A 347 11.65 -17.13 17.00
N ILE A 348 10.78 -17.35 17.98
CA ILE A 348 9.50 -16.67 18.12
C ILE A 348 9.46 -16.10 19.54
N GLY A 349 9.47 -14.77 19.65
CA GLY A 349 9.31 -14.04 20.90
C GLY A 349 7.89 -13.52 20.99
N VAL A 350 7.15 -13.88 22.03
CA VAL A 350 5.76 -13.46 22.24
C VAL A 350 5.62 -12.63 23.50
N PHE A 351 4.85 -11.55 23.41
CA PHE A 351 4.61 -10.63 24.52
C PHE A 351 3.29 -10.95 25.23
N GLY A 352 3.24 -10.73 26.53
CA GLY A 352 2.01 -10.73 27.35
C GLY A 352 2.07 -9.67 28.45
N GLN A 353 0.92 -9.15 28.88
CA GLN A 353 0.84 -8.20 30.01
C GLN A 353 1.03 -8.92 31.35
N ASP A 354 0.56 -10.16 31.46
CA ASP A 354 0.70 -11.02 32.63
C ASP A 354 1.00 -12.47 32.24
N GLU A 355 1.20 -13.33 33.23
CA GLU A 355 1.53 -14.75 33.01
C GLU A 355 0.39 -15.54 32.34
N GLU A 356 -0.87 -15.14 32.55
CA GLU A 356 -2.04 -15.83 31.96
C GLU A 356 -2.16 -15.48 30.48
N GLU A 357 -2.07 -14.21 30.10
CA GLU A 357 -2.06 -13.78 28.69
C GLU A 357 -0.86 -14.38 27.95
N LEU A 358 0.33 -14.36 28.57
CA LEU A 358 1.53 -14.97 27.98
C LEU A 358 1.34 -16.47 27.72
N LYS A 359 0.69 -17.18 28.65
CA LYS A 359 0.40 -18.60 28.50
C LYS A 359 -0.58 -18.87 27.36
N GLN A 360 -1.66 -18.08 27.27
CA GLN A 360 -2.63 -18.19 26.16
C GLN A 360 -1.95 -17.95 24.81
N ALA A 361 -1.10 -16.92 24.72
CA ALA A 361 -0.36 -16.60 23.51
C ALA A 361 0.60 -17.74 23.09
N LEU A 362 1.25 -18.39 24.06
CA LEU A 362 2.10 -19.57 23.81
C LEU A 362 1.29 -20.78 23.36
N ASP A 363 0.11 -21.02 23.95
CA ASP A 363 -0.78 -22.11 23.54
C ASP A 363 -1.25 -21.93 22.09
N THR A 364 -1.58 -20.70 21.68
CA THR A 364 -1.89 -20.34 20.28
C THR A 364 -0.71 -20.61 19.35
N ILE A 365 0.50 -20.17 19.71
CA ILE A 365 1.71 -20.42 18.91
C ILE A 365 1.98 -21.93 18.78
N GLN A 366 1.78 -22.69 19.84
CA GLN A 366 1.99 -24.13 19.85
C GLN A 366 0.94 -24.85 18.98
N GLN A 367 -0.31 -24.38 18.96
CA GLN A 367 -1.35 -24.88 18.08
C GLN A 367 -1.04 -24.60 16.60
N VAL A 368 -0.63 -23.37 16.27
CA VAL A 368 -0.24 -22.96 14.91
C VAL A 368 0.98 -23.74 14.41
N ALA A 369 1.96 -23.96 15.28
CA ALA A 369 3.12 -24.79 14.94
C ALA A 369 2.72 -26.25 14.71
N GLY A 370 1.89 -26.81 15.58
CA GLY A 370 1.40 -28.19 15.45
C GLY A 370 0.58 -28.43 14.18
N SER A 371 -0.23 -27.47 13.73
CA SER A 371 -0.97 -27.56 12.47
C SER A 371 -0.10 -27.46 11.22
N ASN A 372 1.13 -26.96 11.37
CA ASN A 372 2.12 -26.79 10.32
C ASN A 372 3.29 -27.80 10.46
N ASP A 373 3.11 -28.88 11.22
CA ASP A 373 4.11 -29.93 11.50
C ASP A 373 5.44 -29.41 12.09
N LEU A 374 5.38 -28.34 12.88
CA LEU A 374 6.51 -27.75 13.58
C LEU A 374 6.46 -28.06 15.08
N MET A 375 7.62 -28.36 15.66
CA MET A 375 7.77 -28.50 17.12
C MET A 375 8.52 -27.32 17.71
N ILE A 376 7.91 -26.67 18.70
CA ILE A 376 8.48 -25.52 19.40
C ILE A 376 8.90 -25.91 20.81
N ASP A 377 10.08 -25.45 21.22
CA ASP A 377 10.64 -25.67 22.57
C ASP A 377 11.07 -24.36 23.25
N LYS A 378 11.18 -24.43 24.58
CA LYS A 378 11.59 -23.32 25.45
C LYS A 378 13.12 -23.22 25.55
N LEU A 379 13.62 -22.03 25.88
CA LEU A 379 15.05 -21.73 26.05
C LEU A 379 15.41 -21.45 27.52
N PRO A 380 15.42 -22.46 28.42
CA PRO A 380 15.62 -22.21 29.84
C PRO A 380 17.01 -21.65 30.14
N TYR A 381 17.08 -20.58 30.94
CA TYR A 381 18.32 -19.86 31.29
C TYR A 381 19.11 -19.24 30.13
N MET A 382 18.57 -19.23 28.90
CA MET A 382 19.20 -18.63 27.72
C MET A 382 18.49 -17.34 27.26
N GLN A 383 17.69 -16.73 28.13
CA GLN A 383 16.83 -15.58 27.80
C GLN A 383 17.60 -14.40 27.22
N GLU A 384 18.75 -14.03 27.82
CA GLU A 384 19.51 -12.85 27.39
C GLU A 384 20.16 -13.06 26.02
N ALA A 385 20.68 -14.27 25.76
CA ALA A 385 21.21 -14.64 24.46
C ALA A 385 20.10 -14.68 23.40
N ALA A 386 18.98 -15.36 23.72
CA ALA A 386 17.81 -15.44 22.84
C ALA A 386 17.23 -14.05 22.51
N PHE A 387 17.19 -13.15 23.50
CA PHE A 387 16.74 -11.78 23.33
C PHE A 387 17.61 -11.00 22.34
N ASN A 388 18.93 -11.14 22.41
CA ASN A 388 19.83 -10.47 21.48
C ASN A 388 19.80 -11.09 20.06
N SER A 389 19.54 -12.40 19.92
CA SER A 389 19.29 -13.05 18.62
C SER A 389 17.91 -12.70 18.05
N LEU A 390 16.93 -12.36 18.88
CA LEU A 390 15.60 -11.98 18.42
C LEU A 390 15.62 -10.62 17.68
N LEU A 391 16.49 -9.71 18.12
CA LEU A 391 16.61 -8.36 17.58
C LEU A 391 17.35 -8.33 16.23
N PRO A 392 17.06 -7.36 15.33
CA PRO A 392 17.65 -7.25 13.99
C PRO A 392 19.12 -6.75 14.00
N PHE A 393 19.99 -7.47 14.73
CA PHE A 393 21.42 -7.20 14.82
C PHE A 393 22.25 -7.92 13.76
N GLY A 394 21.65 -8.80 12.97
CA GLY A 394 22.32 -9.62 11.96
C GLY A 394 23.28 -10.67 12.56
N CYS A 395 23.18 -10.96 13.85
CA CYS A 395 24.08 -11.87 14.56
C CYS A 395 23.30 -12.77 15.51
N ASP A 396 23.58 -14.07 15.47
CA ASP A 396 23.07 -15.02 16.44
C ASP A 396 24.03 -15.12 17.65
N PHE A 397 23.45 -15.11 18.85
CA PHE A 397 24.11 -15.21 20.15
C PHE A 397 23.80 -16.53 20.87
N LEU A 398 22.96 -17.39 20.30
CA LEU A 398 22.66 -18.71 20.86
C LEU A 398 23.74 -19.72 20.49
N GLU A 399 24.29 -20.40 21.49
CA GLU A 399 25.24 -21.49 21.28
C GLU A 399 24.53 -22.85 21.37
N GLY A 400 24.77 -23.73 20.39
CA GLY A 400 24.25 -25.11 20.40
C GLY A 400 22.77 -25.27 20.04
N VAL A 401 22.06 -24.19 19.73
CA VAL A 401 20.66 -24.20 19.32
C VAL A 401 20.60 -23.90 17.82
N SER A 402 20.72 -24.91 16.96
CA SER A 402 20.59 -24.73 15.52
C SER A 402 20.15 -25.99 14.78
N ARG A 403 19.58 -25.81 13.59
CA ARG A 403 19.21 -26.90 12.68
C ARG A 403 19.73 -26.62 11.28
N SER A 404 20.09 -27.67 10.56
CA SER A 404 20.50 -27.55 9.17
C SER A 404 19.29 -27.57 8.26
N LEU A 405 19.12 -26.54 7.43
CA LEU A 405 18.05 -26.44 6.43
C LEU A 405 18.65 -26.16 5.05
N LEU A 406 17.95 -26.58 4.01
CA LEU A 406 18.28 -26.18 2.64
C LEU A 406 17.76 -24.77 2.36
N THR A 407 18.32 -24.14 1.33
CA THR A 407 17.84 -22.84 0.84
C THR A 407 16.33 -22.84 0.60
N SER A 408 15.81 -23.87 -0.08
CA SER A 408 14.38 -24.02 -0.37
C SER A 408 13.51 -24.01 0.90
N ASN A 409 13.92 -24.72 1.96
CA ASN A 409 13.19 -24.73 3.24
C ASN A 409 13.18 -23.35 3.92
N ILE A 410 14.25 -22.57 3.77
CA ILE A 410 14.31 -21.19 4.30
C ILE A 410 13.38 -20.29 3.47
N ALA A 411 13.41 -20.41 2.14
CA ALA A 411 12.64 -19.58 1.23
C ALA A 411 11.12 -19.74 1.40
N VAL A 412 10.66 -20.93 1.79
CA VAL A 412 9.24 -21.18 2.11
C VAL A 412 8.74 -20.33 3.28
N ASN A 413 9.62 -19.92 4.21
CA ASN A 413 9.29 -18.98 5.27
C ASN A 413 9.26 -17.53 4.77
N SER A 414 8.70 -17.35 3.57
CA SER A 414 8.62 -16.07 2.90
C SER A 414 7.85 -15.06 3.76
N PRO A 415 8.35 -13.81 3.89
CA PRO A 415 7.78 -12.83 4.80
C PRO A 415 6.49 -12.16 4.28
N TRP A 416 6.00 -12.51 3.08
CA TRP A 416 4.84 -11.85 2.49
C TRP A 416 3.53 -12.54 2.85
N THR A 417 2.79 -11.95 3.78
CA THR A 417 1.53 -12.48 4.31
C THR A 417 0.30 -11.83 3.70
N SER A 418 0.15 -10.51 3.76
CA SER A 418 -0.95 -9.72 3.18
C SER A 418 -0.48 -8.29 2.92
N VAL A 419 -1.15 -7.59 2.00
CA VAL A 419 -0.96 -6.15 1.78
C VAL A 419 -2.15 -5.41 2.37
N ASP A 420 -1.88 -4.33 3.08
CA ASP A 420 -2.91 -3.48 3.69
C ASP A 420 -2.82 -2.03 3.20
N LEU A 421 -3.99 -1.45 2.94
CA LEU A 421 -4.14 -0.05 2.54
C LEU A 421 -4.54 0.76 3.77
N GLN A 422 -3.57 1.37 4.44
CA GLN A 422 -3.78 2.10 5.70
C GLN A 422 -3.11 3.48 5.73
N ASP A 423 -3.54 4.37 4.85
CA ASP A 423 -3.06 5.75 4.83
C ASP A 423 -3.56 6.50 6.08
N ARG A 424 -2.62 7.10 6.83
CA ARG A 424 -2.93 7.83 8.09
C ARG A 424 -3.88 9.03 7.89
N SER A 425 -3.76 9.72 6.76
CA SER A 425 -4.63 10.84 6.37
C SER A 425 -5.86 10.40 5.56
N GLY A 426 -5.99 9.09 5.30
CA GLY A 426 -6.97 8.53 4.38
C GLY A 426 -8.42 8.58 4.87
N LYS A 427 -9.34 8.40 3.93
CA LYS A 427 -10.76 8.16 4.19
C LYS A 427 -11.00 6.67 4.41
N TYR A 428 -11.99 6.32 5.23
CA TYR A 428 -12.36 4.93 5.48
C TYR A 428 -13.18 4.33 4.34
N TYR A 429 -12.76 3.16 3.84
CA TYR A 429 -13.40 2.45 2.73
C TYR A 429 -13.96 1.07 3.07
N GLY A 430 -13.84 0.63 4.32
CA GLY A 430 -14.28 -0.70 4.74
C GLY A 430 -13.17 -1.48 5.44
N ILE A 431 -13.26 -2.80 5.37
CA ILE A 431 -12.24 -3.74 5.85
C ILE A 431 -11.70 -4.56 4.68
N ASN A 432 -10.43 -4.94 4.77
CA ASN A 432 -9.80 -5.90 3.88
C ASN A 432 -10.36 -7.30 4.19
N GLN A 433 -10.83 -8.04 3.19
CA GLN A 433 -11.44 -9.36 3.42
C GLN A 433 -10.40 -10.46 3.71
N ILE A 434 -9.12 -10.22 3.48
CA ILE A 434 -8.03 -11.19 3.75
C ILE A 434 -7.42 -10.94 5.12
N SER A 435 -7.02 -9.71 5.39
CA SER A 435 -6.37 -9.35 6.64
C SER A 435 -7.34 -8.84 7.70
N SER A 436 -8.62 -8.63 7.36
CA SER A 436 -9.65 -8.00 8.23
C SER A 436 -9.27 -6.60 8.77
N ASN A 437 -8.14 -6.03 8.35
CA ASN A 437 -7.67 -4.69 8.68
C ASN A 437 -8.57 -3.61 8.06
N ILE A 438 -8.71 -2.46 8.72
CA ILE A 438 -9.42 -1.34 8.11
C ILE A 438 -8.68 -0.83 6.88
N ILE A 439 -9.44 -0.39 5.87
CA ILE A 439 -8.91 0.23 4.66
C ILE A 439 -9.07 1.74 4.78
N THR A 440 -7.95 2.45 4.80
CA THR A 440 -7.91 3.91 4.68
C THR A 440 -7.06 4.32 3.49
N ILE A 441 -7.61 5.16 2.62
CA ILE A 441 -6.93 5.60 1.40
C ILE A 441 -6.99 7.13 1.31
N ASP A 442 -5.83 7.74 1.10
CA ASP A 442 -5.67 9.14 0.75
C ASP A 442 -5.30 9.26 -0.73
N ARG A 443 -6.30 9.61 -1.56
CA ARG A 443 -6.12 9.76 -3.01
C ARG A 443 -5.12 10.88 -3.38
N SER A 444 -4.77 11.78 -2.46
CA SER A 444 -3.74 12.81 -2.72
C SER A 444 -2.31 12.26 -2.70
N LEU A 445 -2.08 11.08 -2.11
CA LEU A 445 -0.79 10.39 -2.11
C LEU A 445 -0.54 9.61 -3.41
N LEU A 446 -1.58 9.43 -4.23
CA LEU A 446 -1.49 8.77 -5.53
C LEU A 446 -0.87 9.71 -6.57
N ASN A 447 -0.15 9.17 -7.56
CA ASN A 447 0.37 9.97 -8.68
C ASN A 447 -0.78 10.62 -9.46
N THR A 448 -1.91 9.91 -9.55
CA THR A 448 -3.14 10.43 -10.12
C THR A 448 -4.31 10.19 -9.17
N PRO A 449 -4.98 11.25 -8.69
CA PRO A 449 -6.12 11.08 -7.80
C PRO A 449 -7.37 10.63 -8.56
N SER A 450 -7.32 10.45 -9.89
CA SER A 450 -8.46 10.03 -10.71
C SER A 450 -8.93 8.62 -10.35
N GLY A 451 -10.25 8.38 -10.43
CA GLY A 451 -10.76 7.07 -10.07
C GLY A 451 -12.02 6.62 -10.77
N LEU A 452 -12.36 5.35 -10.57
CA LEU A 452 -13.52 4.71 -11.19
C LEU A 452 -14.29 3.87 -10.17
N ILE A 453 -15.62 3.88 -10.25
CA ILE A 453 -16.51 3.01 -9.46
C ILE A 453 -17.35 2.20 -10.45
N LEU A 454 -17.05 0.90 -10.57
CA LEU A 454 -17.65 0.01 -11.54
C LEU A 454 -18.46 -1.08 -10.81
N GLY A 455 -19.68 -1.33 -11.26
CA GLY A 455 -20.53 -2.37 -10.65
C GLY A 455 -21.87 -2.54 -11.34
N THR A 456 -22.27 -3.80 -11.58
CA THR A 456 -23.60 -4.12 -12.09
C THR A 456 -24.73 -3.57 -11.19
N SER A 457 -25.92 -3.38 -11.78
CA SER A 457 -27.08 -2.91 -11.03
C SER A 457 -27.36 -3.78 -9.80
N GLY A 458 -27.61 -3.15 -8.66
CA GLY A 458 -27.85 -3.83 -7.37
C GLY A 458 -26.60 -4.35 -6.65
N ALA A 459 -25.38 -4.20 -7.20
CA ALA A 459 -24.13 -4.61 -6.56
C ALA A 459 -23.71 -3.74 -5.36
N GLY A 460 -24.33 -2.56 -5.21
CA GLY A 460 -23.99 -1.55 -4.19
C GLY A 460 -23.25 -0.33 -4.73
N LYS A 461 -23.23 -0.11 -6.06
CA LYS A 461 -22.59 1.04 -6.73
C LYS A 461 -23.03 2.38 -6.12
N GLY A 462 -24.33 2.63 -6.06
CA GLY A 462 -24.88 3.87 -5.47
C GLY A 462 -24.46 4.08 -4.02
N MET A 463 -24.47 3.02 -3.19
CA MET A 463 -24.00 3.10 -1.80
C MET A 463 -22.50 3.45 -1.72
N ALA A 464 -21.66 2.80 -2.54
CA ALA A 464 -20.22 3.08 -2.57
C ALA A 464 -19.91 4.51 -3.06
N THR A 465 -20.59 4.98 -4.11
CA THR A 465 -20.44 6.33 -4.65
C THR A 465 -20.87 7.39 -3.63
N LYS A 466 -22.04 7.19 -2.99
CA LYS A 466 -22.55 8.12 -1.99
C LYS A 466 -21.67 8.15 -0.73
N HIS A 467 -21.15 6.99 -0.30
CA HIS A 467 -20.15 6.91 0.78
C HIS A 467 -18.88 7.70 0.42
N GLU A 468 -18.37 7.54 -0.81
CA GLU A 468 -17.20 8.30 -1.30
C GLU A 468 -17.44 9.82 -1.27
N ILE A 469 -18.60 10.28 -1.74
CA ILE A 469 -18.96 11.71 -1.76
C ILE A 469 -19.10 12.25 -0.33
N ILE A 470 -19.86 11.58 0.53
CA ILE A 470 -20.14 12.00 1.91
C ILE A 470 -18.85 12.05 2.73
N THR A 471 -18.04 10.99 2.69
CA THR A 471 -16.77 10.96 3.43
C THR A 471 -15.78 12.02 2.93
N THR A 472 -15.78 12.33 1.63
CA THR A 472 -15.01 13.45 1.06
C THR A 472 -15.50 14.77 1.61
N LYS A 473 -16.82 15.05 1.57
CA LYS A 473 -17.41 16.29 2.09
C LYS A 473 -17.12 16.48 3.58
N ILE A 474 -17.18 15.41 4.37
CA ILE A 474 -16.93 15.45 5.81
C ILE A 474 -15.44 15.66 6.12
N LYS A 475 -14.52 14.91 5.47
CA LYS A 475 -13.07 15.02 5.73
C LYS A 475 -12.53 16.39 5.29
N GLU A 476 -12.93 16.84 4.12
CA GLU A 476 -12.47 18.08 3.48
C GLU A 476 -13.26 19.33 3.95
N SER A 477 -14.19 19.19 4.92
CA SER A 477 -15.02 20.29 5.44
C SER A 477 -14.25 21.51 5.96
N GLY A 478 -12.99 21.32 6.40
CA GLY A 478 -12.11 22.39 6.86
C GLY A 478 -11.18 22.94 5.77
N GLU A 479 -11.27 22.40 4.56
CA GLU A 479 -10.41 22.76 3.43
C GLU A 479 -11.19 23.61 2.42
N ASN A 480 -10.46 24.38 1.61
CA ASN A 480 -11.05 25.07 0.48
C ASN A 480 -11.31 24.04 -0.63
N THR A 481 -12.39 23.26 -0.49
CA THR A 481 -12.71 22.14 -1.37
C THR A 481 -14.08 22.30 -1.98
N GLU A 482 -14.18 22.01 -3.27
CA GLU A 482 -15.40 21.98 -4.05
C GLU A 482 -15.74 20.57 -4.52
N ILE A 483 -17.02 20.21 -4.44
CA ILE A 483 -17.54 18.95 -4.95
C ILE A 483 -18.58 19.25 -6.02
N ILE A 484 -18.43 18.62 -7.18
CA ILE A 484 -19.34 18.73 -8.31
C ILE A 484 -19.82 17.32 -8.67
N ILE A 485 -21.14 17.14 -8.79
CA ILE A 485 -21.77 15.89 -9.22
C ILE A 485 -22.53 16.16 -10.51
N VAL A 486 -22.35 15.28 -11.49
CA VAL A 486 -23.17 15.21 -12.69
C VAL A 486 -24.09 14.00 -12.55
N ASP A 487 -25.39 14.27 -12.45
CA ASP A 487 -26.43 13.31 -12.05
C ASP A 487 -27.51 13.18 -13.14
N PRO A 488 -27.36 12.22 -14.07
CA PRO A 488 -28.37 11.98 -15.09
C PRO A 488 -29.66 11.31 -14.58
N GLU A 489 -29.65 10.70 -13.39
CA GLU A 489 -30.77 9.89 -12.88
C GLU A 489 -31.49 10.51 -11.66
N ALA A 490 -31.00 11.66 -11.18
CA ALA A 490 -31.47 12.39 -10.00
C ALA A 490 -31.33 11.60 -8.68
N GLU A 491 -30.27 10.78 -8.53
CA GLU A 491 -30.04 9.95 -7.34
C GLU A 491 -29.40 10.69 -6.14
N TYR A 492 -28.82 11.88 -6.35
CA TYR A 492 -28.03 12.59 -5.31
C TYR A 492 -28.78 13.75 -4.64
N SER A 493 -30.05 13.98 -4.99
CA SER A 493 -30.86 15.08 -4.44
C SER A 493 -30.99 15.06 -2.91
N VAL A 494 -31.08 13.87 -2.31
CA VAL A 494 -31.14 13.68 -0.85
C VAL A 494 -29.83 14.14 -0.19
N ILE A 495 -28.68 13.81 -0.79
CA ILE A 495 -27.36 14.22 -0.29
C ILE A 495 -27.15 15.71 -0.50
N GLY A 496 -27.59 16.26 -1.64
CA GLY A 496 -27.61 17.70 -1.88
C GLY A 496 -28.33 18.44 -0.76
N ARG A 497 -29.55 18.03 -0.41
CA ARG A 497 -30.30 18.64 0.71
C ARG A 497 -29.61 18.46 2.06
N ALA A 498 -29.02 17.30 2.33
CA ALA A 498 -28.36 17.01 3.60
C ALA A 498 -27.08 17.83 3.83
N PHE A 499 -26.32 18.14 2.77
CA PHE A 499 -25.03 18.83 2.86
C PHE A 499 -25.03 20.26 2.29
N GLY A 500 -26.21 20.88 2.18
CA GLY A 500 -26.36 22.25 1.68
C GLY A 500 -25.90 22.44 0.24
N GLY A 501 -26.01 21.39 -0.58
CA GLY A 501 -25.69 21.40 -1.99
C GLY A 501 -26.73 22.16 -2.81
N GLU A 502 -26.26 22.81 -3.86
CA GLU A 502 -27.07 23.54 -4.81
C GLU A 502 -27.39 22.64 -6.01
N MET A 503 -28.69 22.43 -6.26
CA MET A 503 -29.16 21.64 -7.38
C MET A 503 -29.41 22.54 -8.59
N ILE A 504 -28.79 22.18 -9.70
CA ILE A 504 -28.92 22.85 -10.99
C ILE A 504 -29.74 21.93 -11.89
N ASP A 505 -31.06 22.17 -11.94
CA ASP A 505 -31.98 21.41 -12.78
C ASP A 505 -32.01 21.98 -14.21
N ILE A 506 -31.48 21.20 -15.15
CA ILE A 506 -31.51 21.51 -16.58
C ILE A 506 -32.69 20.75 -17.18
N ALA A 507 -33.71 21.50 -17.59
CA ALA A 507 -34.92 20.95 -18.18
C ALA A 507 -35.53 21.94 -19.17
N PRO A 508 -36.32 21.49 -20.16
CA PRO A 508 -36.94 22.40 -21.14
C PRO A 508 -37.93 23.40 -20.52
N ASP A 509 -38.53 23.04 -19.38
CA ASP A 509 -39.46 23.86 -18.60
C ASP A 509 -38.78 24.65 -17.46
N SER A 510 -37.45 24.51 -17.33
CA SER A 510 -36.68 25.19 -16.29
C SER A 510 -36.41 26.64 -16.69
N GLN A 511 -36.42 27.54 -15.70
CA GLN A 511 -35.91 28.90 -15.88
C GLN A 511 -34.39 28.97 -15.73
N THR A 512 -33.72 27.82 -15.58
CA THR A 512 -32.28 27.71 -15.40
C THR A 512 -31.62 27.54 -16.76
N TYR A 513 -30.78 28.52 -17.13
CA TYR A 513 -30.10 28.52 -18.43
C TYR A 513 -28.59 28.45 -18.25
N LEU A 514 -27.95 27.70 -19.14
CA LEU A 514 -26.49 27.58 -19.23
C LEU A 514 -26.07 27.96 -20.65
N ASN A 515 -25.34 29.08 -20.74
CA ASN A 515 -24.83 29.60 -21.98
C ASN A 515 -23.61 28.79 -22.45
N VAL A 516 -23.69 28.30 -23.68
CA VAL A 516 -22.62 27.56 -24.38
C VAL A 516 -21.40 28.46 -24.63
N LEU A 517 -21.60 29.77 -24.74
CA LEU A 517 -20.58 30.77 -25.01
C LEU A 517 -19.98 31.44 -23.77
N ASP A 518 -20.20 30.89 -22.58
CA ASP A 518 -19.48 31.40 -21.42
C ASP A 518 -17.98 31.13 -21.55
N LEU A 519 -17.19 32.21 -21.54
CA LEU A 519 -15.74 32.12 -21.41
C LEU A 519 -15.35 32.35 -19.95
N SER A 520 -14.39 31.56 -19.49
CA SER A 520 -13.59 31.97 -18.34
C SER A 520 -12.58 33.04 -18.81
N GLU A 521 -12.69 34.26 -18.29
CA GLU A 521 -11.71 35.36 -18.52
C GLU A 521 -10.29 35.03 -17.98
N GLU A 522 -10.09 33.83 -17.44
CA GLU A 522 -9.00 33.49 -16.55
C GLU A 522 -8.00 32.45 -17.11
N ASN A 523 -8.19 31.87 -18.29
CA ASN A 523 -7.16 30.99 -18.86
C ASN A 523 -5.94 31.80 -19.37
N MET A 524 -4.78 31.71 -18.70
CA MET A 524 -3.56 32.45 -19.07
C MET A 524 -2.64 31.70 -20.06
N ASP A 525 -2.85 30.39 -20.28
CA ASP A 525 -1.92 29.54 -21.05
C ASP A 525 -2.38 29.23 -22.50
N GLU A 526 -3.68 29.32 -22.79
CA GLU A 526 -4.26 29.10 -24.13
C GLU A 526 -5.31 30.17 -24.43
N ASP A 527 -5.46 30.56 -25.69
CA ASP A 527 -6.50 31.50 -26.13
C ASP A 527 -7.90 30.92 -25.83
N PRO A 528 -8.67 31.48 -24.88
CA PRO A 528 -9.97 30.96 -24.46
C PRO A 528 -10.96 30.87 -25.63
N VAL A 529 -10.88 31.82 -26.57
CA VAL A 529 -11.74 31.87 -27.76
C VAL A 529 -11.43 30.69 -28.68
N LYS A 530 -10.16 30.30 -28.79
CA LYS A 530 -9.75 29.13 -29.59
C LYS A 530 -10.25 27.82 -28.98
N VAL A 531 -10.10 27.65 -27.67
CA VAL A 531 -10.62 26.47 -26.95
C VAL A 531 -12.15 26.38 -27.11
N LYS A 532 -12.83 27.51 -27.00
CA LYS A 532 -14.27 27.60 -27.20
C LYS A 532 -14.69 27.31 -28.66
N SER A 533 -13.94 27.80 -29.64
CA SER A 533 -14.13 27.47 -31.06
C SER A 533 -14.07 25.96 -31.29
N GLU A 534 -13.05 25.28 -30.74
CA GLU A 534 -12.95 23.81 -30.82
C GLU A 534 -14.09 23.07 -30.13
N PHE A 535 -14.59 23.59 -29.01
CA PHE A 535 -15.77 23.07 -28.34
C PHE A 535 -17.02 23.23 -29.20
N LEU A 536 -17.27 24.41 -29.76
CA LEU A 536 -18.42 24.69 -30.63
C LEU A 536 -18.43 23.81 -31.88
N LEU A 537 -17.27 23.51 -32.47
CA LEU A 537 -17.16 22.56 -33.57
C LEU A 537 -17.70 21.17 -33.19
N SER A 538 -17.39 20.71 -31.98
CA SER A 538 -17.84 19.41 -31.47
C SER A 538 -19.31 19.45 -31.07
N PHE A 539 -19.73 20.54 -30.42
CA PHE A 539 -21.10 20.79 -29.98
C PHE A 539 -22.07 20.87 -31.16
N ILE A 540 -21.81 21.75 -32.14
CA ILE A 540 -22.66 21.93 -33.33
C ILE A 540 -22.68 20.65 -34.17
N GLY A 541 -21.52 19.99 -34.34
CA GLY A 541 -21.45 18.72 -35.04
C GLY A 541 -22.34 17.63 -34.41
N LYS A 542 -22.39 17.59 -33.08
CA LYS A 542 -23.28 16.66 -32.36
C LYS A 542 -24.75 17.08 -32.43
N LEU A 543 -25.02 18.36 -32.27
CA LEU A 543 -26.36 18.94 -32.29
C LEU A 543 -27.05 18.77 -33.65
N LEU A 544 -26.28 18.75 -34.75
CA LEU A 544 -26.78 18.46 -36.10
C LEU A 544 -26.60 16.99 -36.53
N ASP A 545 -26.09 16.14 -35.64
CA ASP A 545 -25.74 14.73 -35.88
C ASP A 545 -24.99 14.48 -37.20
N ARG A 546 -24.09 15.40 -37.58
CA ARG A 546 -23.34 15.33 -38.83
C ARG A 546 -21.90 15.80 -38.68
N LYS A 547 -21.03 15.28 -39.54
CA LYS A 547 -19.63 15.69 -39.57
C LYS A 547 -19.49 17.03 -40.29
N MET A 548 -19.01 18.04 -39.56
CA MET A 548 -18.69 19.35 -40.13
C MET A 548 -17.61 19.24 -41.21
N ASP A 549 -17.84 19.85 -42.36
CA ASP A 549 -16.88 19.91 -43.45
C ASP A 549 -15.75 20.93 -43.18
N GLY A 550 -14.77 21.01 -44.08
CA GLY A 550 -13.63 21.93 -43.90
C GLY A 550 -14.01 23.41 -43.96
N ARG A 551 -15.07 23.76 -44.69
CA ARG A 551 -15.56 25.13 -44.85
C ARG A 551 -16.36 25.55 -43.61
N GLU A 552 -17.30 24.71 -43.17
CA GLU A 552 -18.07 24.88 -41.93
C GLU A 552 -17.14 25.04 -40.72
N LYS A 553 -16.07 24.26 -40.64
CA LYS A 553 -15.06 24.41 -39.57
C LYS A 553 -14.40 25.79 -39.58
N SER A 554 -14.05 26.29 -40.75
CA SER A 554 -13.42 27.60 -40.91
C SER A 554 -14.39 28.74 -40.60
N ILE A 555 -15.66 28.57 -40.96
CA ILE A 555 -16.75 29.50 -40.66
C ILE A 555 -17.00 29.55 -39.15
N ILE A 556 -17.17 28.41 -38.49
CA ILE A 556 -17.40 28.34 -37.04
C ILE A 556 -16.28 29.03 -36.27
N ASP A 557 -15.01 28.79 -36.65
CA ASP A 557 -13.88 29.47 -36.02
C ASP A 557 -13.92 31.00 -36.22
N ARG A 558 -14.12 31.44 -37.46
CA ARG A 558 -14.19 32.86 -37.81
C ARG A 558 -15.34 33.56 -37.09
N VAL A 559 -16.54 32.97 -37.12
CA VAL A 559 -17.74 33.50 -36.46
C VAL A 559 -17.54 33.57 -34.96
N THR A 560 -16.97 32.55 -34.33
CA THR A 560 -16.67 32.56 -32.89
C THR A 560 -15.75 33.73 -32.54
N ARG A 561 -14.66 33.95 -33.28
CA ARG A 561 -13.76 35.09 -33.06
C ARG A 561 -14.45 36.45 -33.27
N LEU A 562 -15.23 36.60 -34.33
CA LEU A 562 -15.97 37.84 -34.60
C LEU A 562 -17.04 38.13 -33.53
N THR A 563 -17.66 37.09 -33.00
CA THR A 563 -18.68 37.19 -31.95
C THR A 563 -18.07 37.78 -30.67
N TYR A 564 -16.95 37.23 -30.18
CA TYR A 564 -16.28 37.77 -28.99
C TYR A 564 -15.59 39.12 -29.22
N GLN A 565 -15.33 39.53 -30.46
CA GLN A 565 -14.90 40.89 -30.78
C GLN A 565 -16.04 41.91 -30.71
N SER A 566 -17.27 41.47 -30.98
CA SER A 566 -18.44 42.34 -31.11
C SER A 566 -19.26 42.40 -29.81
N PHE A 567 -19.24 41.32 -29.03
CA PHE A 567 -20.04 41.16 -27.81
C PHE A 567 -19.15 40.72 -26.64
N LYS A 568 -19.34 41.33 -25.48
CA LYS A 568 -18.56 41.00 -24.27
C LYS A 568 -18.99 39.67 -23.64
N GLU A 569 -20.29 39.43 -23.58
CA GLU A 569 -20.89 38.21 -23.02
C GLU A 569 -21.92 37.69 -24.03
N PRO A 570 -21.45 37.07 -25.14
CA PRO A 570 -22.32 36.57 -26.19
C PRO A 570 -23.07 35.32 -25.74
N SER A 571 -24.24 35.15 -26.32
CA SER A 571 -25.10 33.98 -26.28
C SER A 571 -25.17 33.30 -27.65
N LEU A 572 -25.81 32.13 -27.73
CA LEU A 572 -25.95 31.43 -29.01
C LEU A 572 -26.74 32.26 -30.04
N GLU A 573 -27.67 33.12 -29.59
CA GLU A 573 -28.40 34.07 -30.44
C GLU A 573 -27.44 35.03 -31.14
N GLU A 574 -26.54 35.67 -30.38
CA GLU A 574 -25.60 36.64 -30.92
C GLU A 574 -24.57 35.96 -31.85
N TRP A 575 -24.24 34.70 -31.59
CA TRP A 575 -23.37 33.93 -32.47
C TRP A 575 -24.05 33.52 -33.77
N VAL A 576 -25.31 33.08 -33.73
CA VAL A 576 -26.09 32.80 -34.94
C VAL A 576 -26.39 34.08 -35.72
N PHE A 577 -26.58 35.21 -35.03
CA PHE A 577 -26.65 36.51 -35.69
C PHE A 577 -25.38 36.80 -36.49
N VAL A 578 -24.18 36.65 -35.91
CA VAL A 578 -22.91 36.84 -36.64
C VAL A 578 -22.73 35.82 -37.76
N LEU A 579 -23.18 34.58 -37.58
CA LEU A 579 -23.19 33.53 -38.61
C LEU A 579 -24.07 33.92 -39.80
N SER A 580 -25.27 34.47 -39.55
CA SER A 580 -26.22 34.90 -40.59
C SER A 580 -25.70 36.07 -41.43
N GLN A 581 -24.72 36.83 -40.93
CA GLN A 581 -24.10 37.94 -41.68
C GLN A 581 -22.95 37.48 -42.59
N GLN A 582 -22.57 36.19 -42.56
CA GLN A 582 -21.52 35.67 -43.42
C GLN A 582 -22.02 35.50 -44.87
N PRO A 583 -21.23 35.88 -45.89
CA PRO A 583 -21.67 35.86 -47.30
C PRO A 583 -21.74 34.46 -47.91
N GLU A 584 -21.12 33.45 -47.29
CA GLU A 584 -21.07 32.08 -47.82
C GLU A 584 -22.40 31.32 -47.64
N GLU A 585 -22.79 30.54 -48.66
CA GLU A 585 -24.03 29.74 -48.64
C GLU A 585 -24.02 28.69 -47.53
N GLU A 586 -22.84 28.10 -47.24
CA GLU A 586 -22.66 27.15 -46.14
C GLU A 586 -22.96 27.78 -44.77
N ALA A 587 -22.67 29.08 -44.59
CA ALA A 587 -22.98 29.77 -43.34
C ALA A 587 -24.48 30.05 -43.19
N GLN A 588 -25.16 30.38 -44.29
CA GLN A 588 -26.61 30.59 -44.30
C GLN A 588 -27.37 29.29 -44.01
N ASN A 589 -26.95 28.18 -44.62
CA ASN A 589 -27.52 26.87 -44.35
C ASN A 589 -27.29 26.44 -42.89
N LEU A 590 -26.09 26.68 -42.35
CA LEU A 590 -25.79 26.38 -40.95
C LEU A 590 -26.62 27.26 -39.99
N ALA A 591 -26.88 28.52 -40.33
CA ALA A 591 -27.73 29.39 -39.51
C ALA A 591 -29.18 28.88 -39.46
N LEU A 592 -29.71 28.42 -40.60
CA LEU A 592 -31.04 27.81 -40.70
C LEU A 592 -31.13 26.51 -39.88
N ASP A 593 -30.11 25.65 -39.96
CA ASP A 593 -30.03 24.42 -39.18
C ASP A 593 -30.04 24.69 -37.66
N MET A 594 -29.52 25.85 -37.23
CA MET A 594 -29.45 26.25 -35.82
C MET A 594 -30.74 26.90 -35.28
N GLU A 595 -31.69 27.30 -36.14
CA GLU A 595 -32.90 28.05 -35.77
C GLU A 595 -33.73 27.32 -34.69
N LEU A 596 -33.87 25.99 -34.81
CA LEU A 596 -34.60 25.16 -33.83
C LEU A 596 -34.04 25.25 -32.40
N TYR A 597 -32.73 25.47 -32.28
CA TYR A 597 -31.97 25.45 -31.03
C TYR A 597 -31.69 26.86 -30.48
N VAL A 598 -32.07 27.90 -31.22
CA VAL A 598 -31.85 29.30 -30.85
C VAL A 598 -33.18 30.01 -30.62
N GLU A 599 -34.12 29.89 -31.55
CA GLU A 599 -35.45 30.53 -31.49
C GLU A 599 -36.59 29.51 -31.37
N GLY A 600 -36.31 28.23 -31.66
CA GLY A 600 -37.27 27.14 -31.65
C GLY A 600 -37.50 26.53 -30.27
N SER A 601 -38.13 25.34 -30.27
CA SER A 601 -38.56 24.65 -29.05
C SER A 601 -37.42 24.06 -28.19
N LEU A 602 -36.16 24.17 -28.63
CA LEU A 602 -34.98 23.58 -27.99
C LEU A 602 -33.93 24.64 -27.60
N ASP A 603 -34.36 25.86 -27.34
CA ASP A 603 -33.56 27.06 -27.04
C ASP A 603 -32.89 27.09 -25.65
N ILE A 604 -32.85 25.97 -24.93
CA ILE A 604 -32.36 25.85 -23.54
C ILE A 604 -30.92 26.37 -23.38
N PHE A 605 -30.13 26.34 -24.45
CA PHE A 605 -28.72 26.74 -24.50
C PHE A 605 -28.49 28.12 -25.14
N SER A 606 -29.57 28.78 -25.56
CA SER A 606 -29.55 30.05 -26.28
C SER A 606 -29.50 31.26 -25.35
N HIS A 607 -29.93 31.09 -24.11
CA HIS A 607 -30.03 32.16 -23.12
C HIS A 607 -28.73 32.37 -22.34
N LYS A 608 -28.57 33.55 -21.75
CA LYS A 608 -27.44 33.85 -20.85
C LYS A 608 -27.51 33.01 -19.59
N THR A 609 -26.34 32.57 -19.10
CA THR A 609 -26.26 31.85 -17.82
C THR A 609 -26.80 32.72 -16.70
N ASN A 610 -27.85 32.25 -16.03
CA ASN A 610 -28.50 32.96 -14.94
C ASN A 610 -28.28 32.31 -13.57
N ILE A 611 -27.34 31.37 -13.51
CA ILE A 611 -26.97 30.64 -12.32
C ILE A 611 -25.77 31.33 -11.66
N GLN A 612 -25.96 31.86 -10.45
CA GLN A 612 -24.88 32.40 -9.63
C GLN A 612 -24.65 31.51 -8.42
N THR A 613 -23.98 30.37 -8.61
CA THR A 613 -23.72 29.44 -7.51
C THR A 613 -22.47 29.86 -6.72
N GLY A 614 -22.63 30.43 -5.54
CA GLY A 614 -21.55 30.57 -4.56
C GLY A 614 -21.23 29.27 -3.80
N SER A 615 -22.02 28.21 -4.04
CA SER A 615 -21.91 26.94 -3.33
C SER A 615 -20.64 26.17 -3.70
N ASN A 616 -20.07 25.50 -2.70
CA ASN A 616 -18.94 24.56 -2.85
C ASN A 616 -19.42 23.10 -3.03
N PHE A 617 -20.73 22.88 -3.14
CA PHE A 617 -21.31 21.56 -3.41
C PHE A 617 -22.41 21.69 -4.46
N LEU A 618 -22.14 21.23 -5.68
CA LEU A 618 -23.00 21.39 -6.84
C LEU A 618 -23.47 20.06 -7.38
N ILE A 619 -24.74 19.99 -7.78
CA ILE A 619 -25.34 18.82 -8.42
C ILE A 619 -26.04 19.27 -9.71
N TYR A 620 -25.49 18.89 -10.86
CA TYR A 620 -26.11 19.10 -12.16
C TYR A 620 -27.05 17.96 -12.47
N ASN A 621 -28.35 18.24 -12.54
CA ASN A 621 -29.39 17.26 -12.82
C ASN A 621 -29.90 17.43 -14.26
N VAL A 622 -29.77 16.38 -15.06
CA VAL A 622 -30.20 16.34 -16.48
C VAL A 622 -31.30 15.31 -16.76
N LYS A 623 -31.93 14.76 -15.71
CA LYS A 623 -32.92 13.67 -15.84
C LYS A 623 -34.12 14.02 -16.72
N LYS A 624 -34.58 15.27 -16.66
CA LYS A 624 -35.80 15.74 -17.35
C LYS A 624 -35.60 15.97 -18.86
N LEU A 625 -34.38 15.81 -19.37
CA LEU A 625 -34.08 15.95 -20.79
C LEU A 625 -34.27 14.61 -21.53
N GLY A 626 -34.78 14.68 -22.76
CA GLY A 626 -34.75 13.55 -23.69
C GLY A 626 -33.32 13.13 -24.02
N ASP A 627 -33.11 11.89 -24.48
CA ASP A 627 -31.77 11.31 -24.59
C ASP A 627 -30.82 12.06 -25.53
N GLU A 628 -31.32 12.61 -26.63
CA GLU A 628 -30.54 13.44 -27.56
C GLU A 628 -30.07 14.75 -26.90
N LEU A 629 -30.99 15.47 -26.26
CA LEU A 629 -30.68 16.72 -25.54
C LEU A 629 -29.81 16.49 -24.31
N LYS A 630 -29.93 15.33 -23.67
CA LYS A 630 -29.14 14.98 -22.49
C LYS A 630 -27.66 14.95 -22.80
N GLN A 631 -27.25 14.35 -23.93
CA GLN A 631 -25.84 14.34 -24.35
C GLN A 631 -25.32 15.77 -24.62
N ILE A 632 -26.12 16.59 -25.29
CA ILE A 632 -25.79 17.99 -25.58
C ILE A 632 -25.66 18.78 -24.26
N ALA A 633 -26.61 18.63 -23.34
CA ALA A 633 -26.58 19.27 -22.03
C ALA A 633 -25.34 18.88 -21.22
N LEU A 634 -24.98 17.59 -21.23
CA LEU A 634 -23.78 17.11 -20.55
C LEU A 634 -22.51 17.77 -21.12
N MET A 635 -22.42 17.97 -22.45
CA MET A 635 -21.31 18.70 -23.06
C MET A 635 -21.20 20.15 -22.55
N VAL A 636 -22.34 20.85 -22.40
CA VAL A 636 -22.39 22.20 -21.83
C VAL A 636 -22.00 22.21 -20.36
N VAL A 637 -22.53 21.27 -19.56
CA VAL A 637 -22.18 21.11 -18.15
C VAL A 637 -20.68 20.87 -17.98
N PHE A 638 -20.07 20.06 -18.83
CA PHE A 638 -18.64 19.78 -18.78
C PHE A 638 -17.76 20.99 -19.10
N ASP A 639 -18.19 21.81 -20.06
CA ASP A 639 -17.50 23.08 -20.34
C ASP A 639 -17.59 24.04 -19.15
N GLN A 640 -18.74 24.10 -18.47
CA GLN A 640 -18.92 24.85 -17.23
C GLN A 640 -18.04 24.29 -16.08
N ILE A 641 -17.97 22.96 -15.94
CA ILE A 641 -17.09 22.30 -14.98
C ILE A 641 -15.62 22.64 -15.28
N TRP A 642 -15.22 22.62 -16.54
CA TRP A 642 -13.87 22.99 -16.96
C TRP A 642 -13.53 24.43 -16.53
N ASN A 643 -14.38 25.39 -16.86
CA ASN A 643 -14.20 26.79 -16.47
C ASN A 643 -14.07 26.94 -14.94
N ARG A 644 -14.85 26.15 -14.19
CA ARG A 644 -14.79 26.16 -12.72
C ARG A 644 -13.52 25.54 -12.16
N VAL A 645 -13.03 24.45 -12.74
CA VAL A 645 -11.75 23.81 -12.35
C VAL A 645 -10.59 24.79 -12.56
N VAL A 646 -10.55 25.48 -13.70
CA VAL A 646 -9.53 26.51 -13.98
C VAL A 646 -9.55 27.60 -12.91
N ARG A 647 -10.74 28.13 -12.59
CA ARG A 647 -10.90 29.13 -11.52
C ARG A 647 -10.42 28.60 -10.17
N ASN A 648 -10.79 27.38 -9.82
CA ASN A 648 -10.45 26.76 -8.54
C ASN A 648 -8.95 26.54 -8.39
N GLN A 649 -8.26 26.12 -9.45
CA GLN A 649 -6.81 25.95 -9.44
C GLN A 649 -6.10 27.25 -9.04
N LYS A 650 -6.53 28.39 -9.62
CA LYS A 650 -5.96 29.71 -9.28
C LYS A 650 -6.22 30.13 -7.84
N LEU A 651 -7.40 29.79 -7.31
CA LEU A 651 -7.77 30.05 -5.93
C LEU A 651 -7.14 29.06 -4.94
N GLY A 652 -6.34 28.09 -5.42
CA GLY A 652 -5.78 27.02 -4.59
C GLY A 652 -6.85 26.09 -3.99
N LYS A 653 -8.02 26.01 -4.64
CA LYS A 653 -9.17 25.22 -4.20
C LYS A 653 -9.11 23.81 -4.79
N LYS A 654 -9.21 22.79 -3.95
CA LYS A 654 -9.31 21.40 -4.41
C LYS A 654 -10.69 21.16 -5.04
N THR A 655 -10.75 20.42 -6.14
CA THR A 655 -12.01 20.14 -6.84
C THR A 655 -12.20 18.64 -7.04
N TRP A 656 -13.32 18.11 -6.55
CA TRP A 656 -13.77 16.74 -6.76
C TRP A 656 -14.92 16.73 -7.76
N ILE A 657 -14.85 15.83 -8.74
CA ILE A 657 -15.86 15.76 -9.80
C ILE A 657 -16.34 14.32 -9.91
N TYR A 658 -17.64 14.11 -9.82
CA TYR A 658 -18.28 12.79 -9.93
C TYR A 658 -19.16 12.77 -11.16
N PHE A 659 -18.84 11.89 -12.11
CA PHE A 659 -19.61 11.68 -13.33
C PHE A 659 -20.40 10.38 -13.19
N ASP A 660 -21.67 10.48 -12.81
CA ASP A 660 -22.55 9.30 -12.77
C ASP A 660 -23.07 8.94 -14.17
N GLU A 661 -23.33 7.65 -14.35
CA GLU A 661 -23.69 7.05 -15.64
C GLU A 661 -22.77 7.53 -16.79
N MET A 662 -21.46 7.53 -16.55
CA MET A 662 -20.46 8.06 -17.49
C MET A 662 -20.53 7.40 -18.89
N GLN A 663 -21.07 6.18 -18.98
CA GLN A 663 -21.25 5.47 -20.24
C GLN A 663 -22.19 6.18 -21.23
N LEU A 664 -23.09 7.06 -20.76
CA LEU A 664 -23.98 7.84 -21.63
C LEU A 664 -23.21 8.71 -22.63
N LEU A 665 -21.98 9.08 -22.29
CA LEU A 665 -21.10 9.92 -23.08
C LEU A 665 -20.27 9.14 -24.10
N LEU A 666 -20.23 7.82 -23.95
CA LEU A 666 -19.37 6.93 -24.75
C LEU A 666 -20.11 6.35 -25.96
N LEU A 667 -21.41 6.59 -26.05
CA LEU A 667 -22.26 6.14 -27.16
C LEU A 667 -21.97 6.88 -28.46
N ASP A 668 -21.45 8.11 -28.37
CA ASP A 668 -21.13 8.97 -29.51
C ASP A 668 -19.63 9.29 -29.53
N LYS A 669 -19.04 9.26 -30.73
CA LYS A 669 -17.59 9.47 -30.90
C LYS A 669 -17.16 10.90 -30.54
N TYR A 670 -17.94 11.92 -30.89
CA TYR A 670 -17.61 13.31 -30.56
C TYR A 670 -17.72 13.55 -29.05
N ALA A 671 -18.76 13.02 -28.42
CA ALA A 671 -18.93 13.10 -26.96
C ALA A 671 -17.81 12.37 -26.21
N SER A 672 -17.43 11.16 -26.66
CA SER A 672 -16.31 10.38 -26.11
C SER A 672 -14.98 11.14 -26.23
N ASP A 673 -14.65 11.65 -27.41
CA ASP A 673 -13.42 12.41 -27.66
C ASP A 673 -13.36 13.69 -26.79
N PHE A 674 -14.49 14.38 -26.64
CA PHE A 674 -14.60 15.56 -25.80
C PHE A 674 -14.44 15.23 -24.31
N PHE A 675 -15.15 14.22 -23.82
CA PHE A 675 -15.07 13.77 -22.42
C PHE A 675 -13.66 13.30 -22.06
N PHE A 676 -12.99 12.55 -22.93
CA PHE A 676 -11.60 12.13 -22.72
C PHE A 676 -10.63 13.31 -22.60
N LYS A 677 -10.79 14.33 -23.46
CA LYS A 677 -10.01 15.58 -23.38
C LYS A 677 -10.30 16.34 -22.08
N LEU A 678 -11.57 16.42 -21.67
CA LEU A 678 -11.96 17.03 -20.39
C LEU A 678 -11.28 16.30 -19.22
N TRP A 679 -11.46 14.99 -19.12
CA TRP A 679 -10.90 14.13 -18.07
C TRP A 679 -9.39 14.34 -17.92
N SER A 680 -8.68 14.33 -19.05
CA SER A 680 -7.23 14.55 -19.07
C SER A 680 -6.83 15.96 -18.62
N ARG A 681 -7.62 16.98 -18.96
CA ARG A 681 -7.37 18.38 -18.60
C ARG A 681 -7.66 18.65 -17.13
N VAL A 682 -8.84 18.28 -16.62
CA VAL A 682 -9.20 18.53 -15.21
C VAL A 682 -8.20 17.88 -14.24
N ARG A 683 -7.68 16.69 -14.59
CA ARG A 683 -6.62 16.02 -13.83
C ARG A 683 -5.33 16.83 -13.76
N LYS A 684 -4.88 17.41 -14.89
CA LYS A 684 -3.66 18.25 -14.93
C LYS A 684 -3.81 19.52 -14.08
N TYR A 685 -5.04 19.99 -13.91
CA TYR A 685 -5.36 21.20 -13.14
C TYR A 685 -5.61 20.90 -11.65
N GLY A 686 -5.30 19.68 -11.19
CA GLY A 686 -5.38 19.30 -9.79
C GLY A 686 -6.77 18.85 -9.32
N ALA A 687 -7.73 18.68 -10.23
CA ALA A 687 -9.03 18.11 -9.88
C ALA A 687 -8.95 16.58 -9.77
N SER A 688 -9.84 16.00 -8.96
CA SER A 688 -9.98 14.56 -8.72
C SER A 688 -11.25 14.03 -9.39
N PRO A 689 -11.23 13.72 -10.70
CA PRO A 689 -12.39 13.18 -11.39
C PRO A 689 -12.63 11.72 -11.00
N THR A 690 -13.90 11.35 -10.86
CA THR A 690 -14.36 9.98 -10.59
C THR A 690 -15.48 9.62 -11.54
N GLY A 691 -15.29 8.57 -12.33
CA GLY A 691 -16.31 8.05 -13.25
C GLY A 691 -17.07 6.89 -12.61
N ILE A 692 -18.39 6.88 -12.73
CA ILE A 692 -19.25 5.84 -12.16
C ILE A 692 -20.07 5.23 -13.30
N THR A 693 -20.08 3.91 -13.40
CA THR A 693 -20.85 3.19 -14.45
C THR A 693 -21.31 1.82 -13.96
N GLN A 694 -22.46 1.42 -14.49
CA GLN A 694 -23.00 0.07 -14.36
C GLN A 694 -22.75 -0.81 -15.59
N ASN A 695 -22.50 -0.20 -16.75
CA ASN A 695 -22.30 -0.88 -18.01
C ASN A 695 -20.81 -0.78 -18.39
N VAL A 696 -20.05 -1.77 -17.93
CA VAL A 696 -18.61 -1.85 -18.16
C VAL A 696 -18.31 -2.22 -19.63
N GLU A 697 -19.14 -3.05 -20.25
CA GLU A 697 -19.02 -3.41 -21.67
C GLU A 697 -18.87 -2.16 -22.57
N THR A 698 -19.69 -1.13 -22.33
CA THR A 698 -19.63 0.12 -23.11
C THR A 698 -18.28 0.85 -22.95
N LEU A 699 -17.70 0.84 -21.74
CA LEU A 699 -16.38 1.42 -21.50
C LEU A 699 -15.27 0.62 -22.17
N LEU A 700 -15.42 -0.72 -22.20
CA LEU A 700 -14.43 -1.61 -22.79
C LEU A 700 -14.42 -1.52 -24.32
N LEU A 701 -15.56 -1.23 -24.96
CA LEU A 701 -15.64 -1.04 -26.41
C LEU A 701 -14.99 0.27 -26.89
N ASP A 702 -14.95 1.31 -26.05
CA ASP A 702 -14.42 2.63 -26.41
C ASP A 702 -12.90 2.75 -26.13
N PRO A 703 -12.06 3.05 -27.15
CA PRO A 703 -10.61 3.15 -26.97
C PRO A 703 -10.16 4.25 -26.01
N ASN A 704 -10.90 5.36 -25.91
CA ASN A 704 -10.58 6.46 -25.01
C ASN A 704 -10.86 6.05 -23.55
N SER A 705 -11.93 5.32 -23.31
CA SER A 705 -12.35 4.81 -22.01
C SER A 705 -11.39 3.74 -21.48
N ARG A 706 -10.90 2.85 -22.35
CA ARG A 706 -9.78 1.94 -21.97
C ARG A 706 -8.56 2.71 -21.46
N ARG A 707 -8.24 3.87 -22.04
CA ARG A 707 -7.16 4.73 -21.54
C ARG A 707 -7.51 5.40 -20.21
N ILE A 708 -8.77 5.77 -19.98
CA ILE A 708 -9.22 6.29 -18.68
C ILE A 708 -9.04 5.21 -17.60
N ILE A 709 -9.44 3.97 -17.89
CA ILE A 709 -9.28 2.82 -16.98
C ILE A 709 -7.81 2.61 -16.63
N ALA A 710 -6.94 2.51 -17.64
CA ALA A 710 -5.51 2.27 -17.45
C ALA A 710 -4.78 3.40 -16.67
N ASN A 711 -5.27 4.63 -16.77
CA ASN A 711 -4.67 5.80 -16.10
C ASN A 711 -5.34 6.18 -14.77
N SER A 712 -6.26 5.35 -14.27
CA SER A 712 -6.93 5.57 -12.98
C SER A 712 -6.24 4.75 -11.89
N GLU A 713 -5.61 5.43 -10.93
CA GLU A 713 -4.93 4.76 -9.82
C GLU A 713 -5.89 4.38 -8.69
N PHE A 714 -7.06 5.02 -8.58
CA PHE A 714 -8.12 4.64 -7.64
C PHE A 714 -9.24 3.89 -8.35
N MET A 715 -9.66 2.72 -7.84
CA MET A 715 -10.81 2.01 -8.40
C MET A 715 -11.57 1.22 -7.34
N ILE A 716 -12.90 1.27 -7.40
CA ILE A 716 -13.79 0.35 -6.68
C ILE A 716 -14.46 -0.55 -7.73
N LEU A 717 -14.18 -1.84 -7.65
CA LEU A 717 -14.76 -2.88 -8.49
C LEU A 717 -15.74 -3.70 -7.65
N LEU A 718 -17.03 -3.55 -7.89
CA LEU A 718 -18.08 -4.39 -7.31
C LEU A 718 -18.41 -5.55 -8.26
N LYS A 719 -19.47 -6.32 -7.96
CA LYS A 719 -19.93 -7.43 -8.81
C LYS A 719 -20.02 -7.04 -10.29
N GLN A 720 -19.38 -7.84 -11.16
CA GLN A 720 -19.36 -7.67 -12.61
C GLN A 720 -20.07 -8.82 -13.34
N ALA A 721 -20.59 -8.55 -14.54
CA ALA A 721 -21.06 -9.59 -15.45
C ALA A 721 -19.87 -10.45 -15.91
N LYS A 722 -20.12 -11.70 -16.33
CA LYS A 722 -19.04 -12.67 -16.60
C LYS A 722 -18.05 -12.18 -17.66
N ASN A 723 -18.54 -11.74 -18.82
CA ASN A 723 -17.70 -11.32 -19.94
C ASN A 723 -16.91 -10.05 -19.57
N ASP A 724 -17.59 -9.04 -19.04
CA ASP A 724 -16.99 -7.77 -18.59
C ASP A 724 -15.91 -8.00 -17.53
N ARG A 725 -16.14 -8.94 -16.60
CA ARG A 725 -15.19 -9.31 -15.55
C ARG A 725 -13.91 -9.88 -16.14
N GLU A 726 -14.02 -10.81 -17.08
CA GLU A 726 -12.86 -11.47 -17.70
C GLU A 726 -11.97 -10.45 -18.43
N GLU A 727 -12.58 -9.52 -19.17
CA GLU A 727 -11.85 -8.46 -19.88
C GLU A 727 -11.25 -7.41 -18.91
N LEU A 728 -11.99 -6.99 -17.87
CA LEU A 728 -11.47 -6.08 -16.84
C LEU A 728 -10.29 -6.67 -16.08
N VAL A 729 -10.38 -7.94 -15.69
CA VAL A 729 -9.30 -8.66 -14.99
C VAL A 729 -8.05 -8.67 -15.84
N GLN A 730 -8.18 -8.93 -17.13
CA GLN A 730 -7.05 -8.88 -18.06
C GLN A 730 -6.49 -7.46 -18.23
N LEU A 731 -7.36 -6.45 -18.42
CA LEU A 731 -6.95 -5.06 -18.63
C LEU A 731 -6.21 -4.47 -17.43
N LEU A 732 -6.61 -4.86 -16.21
CA LEU A 732 -6.06 -4.37 -14.96
C LEU A 732 -4.91 -5.24 -14.43
N GLY A 733 -4.59 -6.36 -15.09
CA GLY A 733 -3.59 -7.31 -14.62
C GLY A 733 -3.94 -7.97 -13.29
N LEU A 734 -5.24 -8.18 -13.02
CA LEU A 734 -5.69 -8.83 -11.80
C LEU A 734 -5.44 -10.35 -11.88
N SER A 735 -5.10 -10.96 -10.76
CA SER A 735 -4.97 -12.42 -10.70
C SER A 735 -6.33 -13.13 -10.68
N LYS A 736 -6.30 -14.44 -10.94
CA LYS A 736 -7.45 -15.32 -10.75
C LYS A 736 -7.91 -15.41 -9.28
N GLU A 737 -7.03 -15.19 -8.32
CA GLU A 737 -7.39 -15.18 -6.89
C GLU A 737 -8.21 -13.92 -6.55
N LEU A 738 -7.84 -12.76 -7.10
CA LEU A 738 -8.62 -11.52 -6.96
C LEU A 738 -9.94 -11.60 -7.71
N GLU A 739 -9.98 -12.24 -8.88
CA GLU A 739 -11.20 -12.40 -9.68
C GLU A 739 -12.35 -13.04 -8.86
N LYS A 740 -12.04 -13.96 -7.93
CA LYS A 740 -13.04 -14.64 -7.09
C LYS A 740 -13.92 -13.65 -6.30
N TYR A 741 -13.36 -12.51 -5.89
CA TYR A 741 -14.08 -11.46 -5.17
C TYR A 741 -14.99 -10.61 -6.05
N LEU A 742 -14.98 -10.80 -7.37
CA LEU A 742 -15.88 -10.14 -8.32
C LEU A 742 -16.99 -11.05 -8.84
N VAL A 743 -16.91 -12.37 -8.63
CA VAL A 743 -17.87 -13.35 -9.17
C VAL A 743 -19.22 -13.24 -8.46
N ASN A 744 -19.25 -13.41 -7.15
CA ASN A 744 -20.47 -13.32 -6.33
C ASN A 744 -20.18 -12.69 -4.96
N PRO A 745 -19.68 -11.44 -4.91
CA PRO A 745 -19.51 -10.76 -3.64
C PRO A 745 -20.86 -10.45 -2.97
N GLU A 746 -20.84 -10.30 -1.65
CA GLU A 746 -21.93 -9.64 -0.93
C GLU A 746 -22.13 -8.20 -1.44
N LYS A 747 -23.32 -7.63 -1.27
CA LYS A 747 -23.56 -6.23 -1.63
C LYS A 747 -22.65 -5.31 -0.82
N GLY A 748 -21.95 -4.39 -1.50
CA GLY A 748 -20.94 -3.52 -0.87
C GLY A 748 -19.58 -4.19 -0.62
N ALA A 749 -19.34 -5.36 -1.23
CA ALA A 749 -18.04 -6.02 -1.27
C ALA A 749 -17.53 -6.16 -2.72
N GLY A 750 -16.22 -6.28 -2.86
CA GLY A 750 -15.55 -6.40 -4.16
C GLY A 750 -14.05 -6.20 -4.02
N LEU A 751 -13.42 -5.57 -5.01
CA LEU A 751 -12.02 -5.15 -4.97
C LEU A 751 -11.90 -3.63 -4.90
N ILE A 752 -10.91 -3.15 -4.15
CA ILE A 752 -10.50 -1.75 -4.14
C ILE A 752 -9.03 -1.66 -4.55
N LYS A 753 -8.72 -0.71 -5.43
CA LYS A 753 -7.38 -0.44 -5.97
C LYS A 753 -6.95 0.96 -5.56
N ALA A 754 -5.71 1.08 -5.08
CA ALA A 754 -5.02 2.33 -4.85
C ALA A 754 -3.57 2.19 -5.34
N GLY A 755 -3.22 2.93 -6.40
CA GLY A 755 -1.92 2.79 -7.05
C GLY A 755 -1.75 1.39 -7.66
N SER A 756 -0.69 0.69 -7.25
CA SER A 756 -0.39 -0.70 -7.65
C SER A 756 -1.05 -1.75 -6.75
N VAL A 757 -1.59 -1.36 -5.60
CA VAL A 757 -2.15 -2.29 -4.61
C VAL A 757 -3.63 -2.51 -4.88
N VAL A 758 -4.03 -3.78 -4.91
CA VAL A 758 -5.43 -4.21 -5.05
C VAL A 758 -5.76 -5.18 -3.93
N VAL A 759 -6.77 -4.85 -3.13
CA VAL A 759 -7.20 -5.69 -2.02
C VAL A 759 -8.71 -5.95 -2.10
N PRO A 760 -9.18 -7.14 -1.70
CA PRO A 760 -10.59 -7.37 -1.55
C PRO A 760 -11.13 -6.60 -0.36
N PHE A 761 -12.24 -5.90 -0.52
CA PHE A 761 -12.83 -5.09 0.53
C PHE A 761 -14.28 -5.42 0.78
N LYS A 762 -14.73 -5.11 2.00
CA LYS A 762 -16.14 -5.16 2.41
C LYS A 762 -16.48 -3.90 3.18
N ASN A 763 -17.53 -3.20 2.75
CA ASN A 763 -18.07 -2.05 3.46
C ASN A 763 -19.59 -2.15 3.58
N LYS A 764 -20.05 -2.54 4.78
CA LYS A 764 -21.48 -2.67 5.06
C LYS A 764 -21.95 -1.49 5.90
N ILE A 765 -22.75 -0.62 5.30
CA ILE A 765 -23.41 0.48 6.03
C ILE A 765 -24.57 -0.11 6.86
N PRO A 766 -24.59 0.04 8.20
CA PRO A 766 -25.64 -0.50 9.07
C PRO A 766 -27.01 0.12 8.78
N GLN A 767 -28.04 -0.71 8.69
CA GLN A 767 -29.43 -0.24 8.56
C GLN A 767 -29.88 0.50 9.83
N GLY A 768 -30.75 1.50 9.67
CA GLY A 768 -31.27 2.30 10.78
C GLY A 768 -30.34 3.42 11.24
N THR A 769 -29.29 3.72 10.46
CA THR A 769 -28.44 4.90 10.61
C THR A 769 -28.91 6.01 9.67
N GLN A 770 -28.70 7.27 10.03
CA GLN A 770 -29.01 8.40 9.14
C GLN A 770 -28.18 8.33 7.86
N LEU A 771 -26.91 7.91 7.97
CA LEU A 771 -26.03 7.59 6.85
C LEU A 771 -26.69 6.61 5.88
N PHE A 772 -27.23 5.49 6.37
CA PHE A 772 -27.92 4.53 5.51
C PHE A 772 -29.14 5.15 4.83
N ASP A 773 -29.93 5.93 5.55
CA ASP A 773 -31.16 6.51 5.01
C ASP A 773 -30.90 7.54 3.91
N ILE A 774 -29.85 8.38 4.03
CA ILE A 774 -29.48 9.32 2.97
C ILE A 774 -28.74 8.66 1.79
N MET A 775 -28.09 7.52 2.03
CA MET A 775 -27.37 6.78 0.99
C MET A 775 -28.25 5.76 0.24
N SER A 776 -29.33 5.29 0.88
CA SER A 776 -30.22 4.31 0.28
C SER A 776 -30.85 4.84 -1.01
N THR A 777 -30.92 3.97 -2.02
CA THR A 777 -31.62 4.20 -3.28
C THR A 777 -32.92 3.39 -3.37
N ASP A 778 -33.44 2.91 -2.24
CA ASP A 778 -34.68 2.15 -2.21
C ASP A 778 -35.89 3.06 -2.56
N PRO A 779 -36.59 2.81 -3.69
CA PRO A 779 -37.70 3.65 -4.15
C PRO A 779 -38.81 3.79 -3.11
N ASP A 780 -39.08 2.73 -2.33
CA ASP A 780 -40.13 2.72 -1.31
C ASP A 780 -39.81 3.65 -0.13
N LYS A 781 -38.51 3.88 0.13
CA LYS A 781 -38.03 4.85 1.12
C LYS A 781 -37.90 6.27 0.56
N MET A 782 -37.66 6.42 -0.74
CA MET A 782 -37.62 7.74 -1.39
C MET A 782 -39.01 8.38 -1.54
N ALA A 783 -40.08 7.58 -1.61
CA ALA A 783 -41.46 8.08 -1.70
C ALA A 783 -42.04 8.57 -0.35
N SER A 784 -41.36 8.32 0.76
CA SER A 784 -41.84 8.61 2.12
C SER A 784 -41.18 9.84 2.78
N ASN A 785 -40.31 10.57 2.08
CA ASN A 785 -39.59 11.76 2.57
C ASN A 785 -39.78 13.01 1.70
#